data_AF-A0A9D3MF23-F1
#
_entry.id   AF-A0A9D3MF23-F1
#
_cell.length_a   1.000
_cell.length_b   1.000
_cell.length_c   1.000
_cell.angle_alpha   90.00
_cell.angle_beta   90.00
_cell.angle_gamma   90.00
#
_symmetry.space_group_name_H-M   'P 1'
#
loop_
_entity.id
_entity.type
_entity.pdbx_description
1 polymer ?
#
loop_
_entity_poly.entity_id
_entity_poly.type
_entity_poly.pdbx_seq_one_letter_code
_entity_poly.pdbx_strand_id
1 'polypeptide(L)'
;MDATLHKMDAMRQDIRKTEKARKEVEALLEDSKAEASKERKLREHSESYSKQLERELEKMKQGSRRGSGLGLETQQELSRAKSELDKKVLFYEEELLRREASHSSELKNLRKELQEAEAQHASLQKELTLLRDKLEKTERERQSEMDEALANLKEKYDRERDNLTEDNRRLTSETDRLCTFVDKLTAQNQQLEDELQDLAAKKESVAHWEAQIAEIIQWVSDEKDARGYLQALATKMTDELESLRSSNLGSRTLDPLWKVRRSQKLDMSARLELQSALDAEIRAKQLVQEELRKVKGTNISFESKLKEAEAKNREMADQLESVKKELEESRTRTDKGLKLPSFQDSLFDYFSTSPFSQDLTRSSSVSESPKSDIPSRSSRTSEQDEPLKSPSAAPVATPPAYQSSLKSSPKPKAHQLSIKTFSSPTQCSHCSSLMVGLLRQGYACEVCSFICHVCCKDSAPQVCPIPPEQAKRHLGVDMQRGIGTAYKGFVRVPKPLGVRKGWQRAYAVVCDCKLFLYDVPEGKATQPGVVASQVLDLRDEEFTVSSVLASDVIHATRKDIPCIFRVTSSLLSSPRRSASLLVLAESEAEKRKWVGILEGLQTIFAKNNLKLRPALSLREAYDSSLPAIKTALSAAAVVDRERVALGTEDGLYVIEVNKDVIVRATDSKKVQQIELIPKERLVVLLCGRNRHVHLHPWGALEGAEAAFDVKLAETKGCQALAAGAPARRPLLPAGGRQAAGAVLRGRGPRPHHRKLWEVQAPGVVQWLGFLRGRVCVGYPSGFALLSLQGESSPVSLVNPTDTSLSFLGQQPLDALHALEVGAGEHLLCFSQLGVYVDLQGRRSRSQELMWPATPLACSSNSTFLSVYSDYGIDVFNINTMDWVQTLSLRKIRPLNLDGSLNLLGSEQPHLVYSSSSSSEGPDLAIPETSDNSKKVMMRTRSKRKFLFRVPDEERLQQRREMLRDPELRSRMISNPTNFSHVAHVGPGDSMHVLMDLPLDESRERTRPASVLSRQQRSRSYMPRTTSGSLDYGGAGLSRNVWDPDLEFDREPDSDSTKHSTPSNSSNPSSPPSPNSPHRSQLTLDGVDPATLDG
;
A
#
# COMPACT_ATOMS: atom_id res chain seq x y z
N MET A 1 -13.89 27.47 -22.67
CA MET A 1 -14.09 26.24 -23.47
C MET A 1 -15.44 26.22 -24.19
N ASP A 2 -16.49 26.84 -23.66
CA ASP A 2 -17.85 26.72 -24.22
C ASP A 2 -17.97 27.28 -25.64
N ALA A 3 -17.29 28.40 -25.94
CA ALA A 3 -17.25 28.98 -27.28
C ALA A 3 -16.57 28.07 -28.33
N THR A 4 -15.60 27.23 -27.93
CA THR A 4 -14.97 26.25 -28.83
C THR A 4 -15.81 24.98 -28.98
N LEU A 5 -16.52 24.55 -27.92
CA LEU A 5 -17.49 23.45 -27.99
C LEU A 5 -18.66 23.81 -28.92
N HIS A 6 -19.26 24.99 -28.76
CA HIS A 6 -20.36 25.45 -29.62
C HIS A 6 -19.93 25.57 -31.10
N LYS A 7 -18.71 26.07 -31.38
CA LYS A 7 -18.17 26.08 -32.75
C LYS A 7 -17.98 24.67 -33.32
N MET A 8 -17.49 23.72 -32.52
CA MET A 8 -17.29 22.34 -32.96
C MET A 8 -18.63 21.62 -33.23
N ASP A 9 -19.65 21.83 -32.40
CA ASP A 9 -20.97 21.23 -32.62
C ASP A 9 -21.78 21.90 -33.74
N ALA A 10 -21.60 23.21 -33.98
CA ALA A 10 -22.08 23.87 -35.20
C ALA A 10 -21.44 23.24 -36.46
N MET A 11 -20.10 23.13 -36.49
CA MET A 11 -19.36 22.50 -37.58
C MET A 11 -19.81 21.03 -37.81
N ARG A 12 -20.07 20.26 -36.76
CA ARG A 12 -20.63 18.90 -36.86
C ARG A 12 -22.05 18.86 -37.44
N GLN A 13 -22.88 19.89 -37.19
CA GLN A 13 -24.20 20.00 -37.84
C GLN A 13 -24.05 20.36 -39.32
N ASP A 14 -23.15 21.27 -39.68
CA ASP A 14 -22.96 21.70 -41.07
C ASP A 14 -22.29 20.62 -41.94
N ILE A 15 -21.41 19.79 -41.38
CA ILE A 15 -20.92 18.56 -42.02
C ILE A 15 -22.10 17.60 -42.33
N ARG A 16 -23.05 17.43 -41.41
CA ARG A 16 -24.24 16.58 -41.65
C ARG A 16 -25.20 17.18 -42.69
N LYS A 17 -25.36 18.50 -42.72
CA LYS A 17 -26.15 19.20 -43.75
C LYS A 17 -25.52 19.04 -45.14
N THR A 18 -24.20 19.23 -45.25
CA THR A 18 -23.46 19.11 -46.51
C THR A 18 -23.38 17.66 -47.00
N GLU A 19 -23.21 16.66 -46.12
CA GLU A 19 -23.35 15.24 -46.50
C GLU A 19 -24.76 14.90 -47.02
N LYS A 20 -25.82 15.49 -46.45
CA LYS A 20 -27.20 15.28 -46.91
C LYS A 20 -27.43 15.94 -48.27
N ALA A 21 -27.05 17.21 -48.42
CA ALA A 21 -27.15 17.94 -49.69
C ALA A 21 -26.34 17.25 -50.80
N ARG A 22 -25.14 16.73 -50.50
CA ARG A 22 -24.33 15.94 -51.44
C ARG A 22 -25.10 14.70 -51.92
N LYS A 23 -25.71 13.93 -51.01
CA LYS A 23 -26.48 12.72 -51.37
C LYS A 23 -27.73 13.05 -52.18
N GLU A 24 -28.33 14.21 -51.95
CA GLU A 24 -29.47 14.72 -52.72
C GLU A 24 -29.04 15.13 -54.14
N VAL A 25 -27.87 15.76 -54.29
CA VAL A 25 -27.26 16.06 -55.61
C VAL A 25 -26.80 14.78 -56.34
N GLU A 26 -26.22 13.81 -55.64
CA GLU A 26 -25.83 12.51 -56.21
C GLU A 26 -27.06 11.73 -56.72
N ALA A 27 -28.20 11.79 -56.01
CA ALA A 27 -29.46 11.19 -56.47
C ALA A 27 -30.02 11.90 -57.72
N LEU A 28 -30.11 13.24 -57.70
CA LEU A 28 -30.58 14.03 -58.85
C LEU A 28 -29.70 13.81 -60.10
N LEU A 29 -28.40 13.58 -59.92
CA LEU A 29 -27.48 13.26 -61.00
C LEU A 29 -27.77 11.87 -61.63
N GLU A 30 -28.10 10.86 -60.84
CA GLU A 30 -28.49 9.54 -61.36
C GLU A 30 -29.88 9.57 -62.03
N ASP A 31 -30.84 10.30 -61.47
CA ASP A 31 -32.15 10.51 -62.12
C ASP A 31 -31.99 11.22 -63.46
N SER A 32 -31.18 12.30 -63.53
CA SER A 32 -30.88 13.01 -64.77
C SER A 32 -30.18 12.12 -65.82
N LYS A 33 -29.22 11.28 -65.41
CA LYS A 33 -28.62 10.26 -66.28
C LYS A 33 -29.66 9.25 -66.79
N ALA A 34 -30.56 8.80 -65.92
CA ALA A 34 -31.62 7.87 -66.29
C ALA A 34 -32.57 8.50 -67.32
N GLU A 35 -32.96 9.76 -67.16
CA GLU A 35 -33.77 10.48 -68.14
C GLU A 35 -33.05 10.72 -69.46
N ALA A 36 -31.79 11.17 -69.46
CA ALA A 36 -30.98 11.29 -70.68
C ALA A 36 -30.84 9.94 -71.42
N SER A 37 -30.82 8.81 -70.69
CA SER A 37 -30.80 7.48 -71.29
C SER A 37 -32.15 7.05 -71.91
N LYS A 38 -33.29 7.51 -71.33
CA LYS A 38 -34.63 7.33 -71.92
C LYS A 38 -34.77 8.18 -73.17
N GLU A 39 -34.36 9.45 -73.11
CA GLU A 39 -34.45 10.39 -74.22
C GLU A 39 -33.59 9.93 -75.40
N ARG A 40 -32.37 9.44 -75.16
CA ARG A 40 -31.53 8.87 -76.22
C ARG A 40 -32.23 7.71 -76.95
N LYS A 41 -32.86 6.78 -76.22
CA LYS A 41 -33.62 5.66 -76.81
C LYS A 41 -34.84 6.15 -77.61
N LEU A 42 -35.51 7.20 -77.15
CA LEU A 42 -36.63 7.82 -77.88
C LEU A 42 -36.13 8.52 -79.17
N ARG A 43 -34.98 9.18 -79.14
CA ARG A 43 -34.32 9.75 -80.34
C ARG A 43 -33.89 8.64 -81.31
N GLU A 44 -33.24 7.58 -80.84
CA GLU A 44 -32.85 6.40 -81.64
C GLU A 44 -34.07 5.72 -82.30
N HIS A 45 -35.19 5.59 -81.59
CA HIS A 45 -36.45 5.05 -82.12
C HIS A 45 -37.10 6.01 -83.14
N SER A 46 -37.09 7.32 -82.87
CA SER A 46 -37.62 8.35 -83.77
C SER A 46 -36.82 8.41 -85.08
N GLU A 47 -35.49 8.37 -85.00
CA GLU A 47 -34.59 8.33 -86.15
C GLU A 47 -34.76 7.03 -86.96
N SER A 48 -34.96 5.89 -86.29
CA SER A 48 -35.25 4.61 -86.94
C SER A 48 -36.59 4.63 -87.70
N TYR A 49 -37.61 5.27 -87.12
CA TYR A 49 -38.92 5.47 -87.74
C TYR A 49 -38.87 6.47 -88.90
N SER A 50 -38.14 7.58 -88.76
CA SER A 50 -37.88 8.53 -89.85
C SER A 50 -37.19 7.85 -91.03
N LYS A 51 -36.14 7.06 -90.77
CA LYS A 51 -35.47 6.26 -91.81
C LYS A 51 -36.38 5.21 -92.44
N GLN A 52 -37.41 4.74 -91.75
CA GLN A 52 -38.41 3.83 -92.33
C GLN A 52 -39.35 4.60 -93.27
N LEU A 53 -39.87 5.76 -92.81
CA LEU A 53 -40.68 6.66 -93.64
C LEU A 53 -39.92 7.10 -94.90
N GLU A 54 -38.63 7.43 -94.80
CA GLU A 54 -37.77 7.74 -95.96
C GLU A 54 -37.73 6.57 -96.96
N ARG A 55 -37.49 5.34 -96.49
CA ARG A 55 -37.50 4.12 -97.32
C ARG A 55 -38.87 3.83 -97.95
N GLU A 56 -39.97 4.21 -97.30
CA GLU A 56 -41.32 4.10 -97.87
C GLU A 56 -41.62 5.22 -98.88
N LEU A 57 -41.11 6.42 -98.65
CA LEU A 57 -41.20 7.57 -99.57
C LEU A 57 -40.33 7.35 -100.82
N GLU A 58 -39.18 6.68 -100.69
CA GLU A 58 -38.36 6.23 -101.83
C GLU A 58 -39.05 5.13 -102.64
N LYS A 59 -39.70 4.14 -102.01
CA LYS A 59 -40.56 3.17 -102.72
C LYS A 59 -41.69 3.88 -103.49
N MET A 60 -42.34 4.87 -102.88
CA MET A 60 -43.36 5.69 -103.55
C MET A 60 -42.78 6.50 -104.72
N LYS A 61 -41.59 7.08 -104.59
CA LYS A 61 -40.87 7.78 -105.68
C LYS A 61 -40.47 6.84 -106.82
N GLN A 62 -40.11 5.58 -106.53
CA GLN A 62 -39.80 4.58 -107.55
C GLN A 62 -41.07 4.05 -108.24
N GLY A 63 -42.20 3.95 -107.52
CA GLY A 63 -43.52 3.64 -108.10
C GLY A 63 -44.08 4.78 -108.98
N SER A 64 -43.87 6.03 -108.60
CA SER A 64 -44.39 7.22 -109.29
C SER A 64 -43.58 7.61 -110.54
N ARG A 65 -43.50 6.68 -111.51
CA ARG A 65 -42.93 6.92 -112.85
C ARG A 65 -43.88 6.56 -114.00
N ARG A 66 -45.19 6.57 -113.76
CA ARG A 66 -46.28 6.56 -114.76
C ARG A 66 -47.52 7.27 -114.20
N GLY A 67 -48.13 8.18 -114.98
CA GLY A 67 -49.47 8.74 -114.69
C GLY A 67 -49.48 10.24 -114.34
N SER A 68 -50.36 10.98 -115.00
CA SER A 68 -50.45 12.45 -114.96
C SER A 68 -51.29 13.01 -113.79
N GLY A 69 -51.00 14.27 -113.43
CA GLY A 69 -52.03 15.25 -113.01
C GLY A 69 -52.43 15.24 -111.53
N LEU A 70 -52.15 16.35 -110.84
CA LEU A 70 -52.73 16.70 -109.54
C LEU A 70 -53.38 18.08 -109.61
N GLY A 71 -54.51 18.24 -108.93
CA GLY A 71 -55.38 19.42 -109.06
C GLY A 71 -54.97 20.61 -108.20
N LEU A 72 -55.41 21.80 -108.63
CA LEU A 72 -55.05 23.09 -108.04
C LEU A 72 -55.36 23.20 -106.53
N GLU A 73 -56.42 22.53 -106.08
CA GLU A 73 -56.84 22.49 -104.66
C GLU A 73 -55.79 21.78 -103.79
N THR A 74 -55.30 20.61 -104.19
CA THR A 74 -54.23 19.91 -103.44
C THR A 74 -52.93 20.71 -103.39
N GLN A 75 -52.63 21.51 -104.42
CA GLN A 75 -51.50 22.44 -104.41
C GLN A 75 -51.73 23.61 -103.44
N GLN A 76 -52.97 24.09 -103.29
CA GLN A 76 -53.32 25.13 -102.32
C GLN A 76 -53.28 24.59 -100.88
N GLU A 77 -53.76 23.38 -100.62
CA GLU A 77 -53.66 22.74 -99.30
C GLU A 77 -52.20 22.46 -98.91
N LEU A 78 -51.37 21.95 -99.84
CA LEU A 78 -49.93 21.82 -99.63
C LEU A 78 -49.27 23.17 -99.30
N SER A 79 -49.70 24.27 -99.93
CA SER A 79 -49.18 25.61 -99.61
C SER A 79 -49.55 26.08 -98.19
N ARG A 80 -50.77 25.78 -97.73
CA ARG A 80 -51.21 26.08 -96.35
C ARG A 80 -50.45 25.24 -95.33
N ALA A 81 -50.42 23.91 -95.53
CA ALA A 81 -49.70 22.97 -94.67
C ALA A 81 -48.20 23.29 -94.57
N LYS A 82 -47.57 23.69 -95.69
CA LYS A 82 -46.20 24.20 -95.68
C LYS A 82 -46.07 25.48 -94.83
N SER A 83 -46.95 26.47 -95.01
CA SER A 83 -46.91 27.71 -94.22
C SER A 83 -47.12 27.50 -92.71
N GLU A 84 -47.84 26.43 -92.32
CA GLU A 84 -47.99 26.03 -90.91
C GLU A 84 -46.78 25.26 -90.38
N LEU A 85 -46.13 24.46 -91.23
CA LEU A 85 -44.87 23.80 -90.89
C LEU A 85 -43.75 24.84 -90.71
N ASP A 86 -43.60 25.78 -91.64
CA ASP A 86 -42.60 26.85 -91.59
C ASP A 86 -42.77 27.70 -90.31
N LYS A 87 -44.02 28.01 -89.90
CA LYS A 87 -44.31 28.68 -88.62
C LYS A 87 -43.94 27.84 -87.39
N LYS A 88 -44.17 26.52 -87.43
CA LYS A 88 -43.80 25.60 -86.33
C LYS A 88 -42.27 25.44 -86.24
N VAL A 89 -41.57 25.40 -87.37
CA VAL A 89 -40.09 25.40 -87.42
C VAL A 89 -39.55 26.66 -86.74
N LEU A 90 -39.98 27.85 -87.18
CA LEU A 90 -39.56 29.12 -86.57
C LEU A 90 -39.84 29.20 -85.06
N PHE A 91 -41.00 28.72 -84.61
CA PHE A 91 -41.34 28.65 -83.19
C PHE A 91 -40.41 27.72 -82.40
N TYR A 92 -40.07 26.54 -82.94
CA TYR A 92 -39.13 25.62 -82.30
C TYR A 92 -37.68 26.13 -82.36
N GLU A 93 -37.29 26.88 -83.38
CA GLU A 93 -35.98 27.55 -83.47
C GLU A 93 -35.85 28.68 -82.44
N GLU A 94 -36.86 29.54 -82.29
CA GLU A 94 -36.87 30.62 -81.29
C GLU A 94 -36.85 30.06 -79.85
N GLU A 95 -37.67 29.05 -79.57
CA GLU A 95 -37.73 28.39 -78.26
C GLU A 95 -36.48 27.50 -77.99
N LEU A 96 -35.76 27.05 -79.02
CA LEU A 96 -34.43 26.43 -78.88
C LEU A 96 -33.38 27.49 -78.50
N LEU A 97 -33.28 28.58 -79.25
CA LEU A 97 -32.38 29.70 -78.94
C LEU A 97 -32.63 30.28 -77.53
N ARG A 98 -33.89 30.33 -77.10
CA ARG A 98 -34.29 30.72 -75.74
C ARG A 98 -33.77 29.75 -74.67
N ARG A 99 -33.81 28.43 -74.91
CA ARG A 99 -33.18 27.44 -74.00
C ARG A 99 -31.66 27.53 -74.01
N GLU A 100 -31.04 27.69 -75.18
CA GLU A 100 -29.59 27.86 -75.29
C GLU A 100 -29.10 29.12 -74.56
N ALA A 101 -29.85 30.22 -74.63
CA ALA A 101 -29.60 31.43 -73.86
C ALA A 101 -29.72 31.20 -72.34
N SER A 102 -30.73 30.46 -71.89
CA SER A 102 -30.90 30.07 -70.47
C SER A 102 -29.69 29.26 -69.99
N HIS A 103 -29.40 28.13 -70.66
CA HIS A 103 -28.26 27.26 -70.33
C HIS A 103 -26.92 28.02 -70.40
N SER A 104 -26.75 28.95 -71.35
CA SER A 104 -25.57 29.82 -71.45
C SER A 104 -25.42 30.77 -70.26
N SER A 105 -26.53 31.25 -69.68
CA SER A 105 -26.52 32.05 -68.46
C SER A 105 -26.26 31.21 -67.20
N GLU A 106 -26.88 30.04 -67.10
CA GLU A 106 -26.69 29.07 -66.01
C GLU A 106 -25.23 28.58 -65.95
N LEU A 107 -24.64 28.23 -67.10
CA LEU A 107 -23.22 27.86 -67.20
C LEU A 107 -22.25 29.00 -66.86
N LYS A 108 -22.66 30.27 -67.00
CA LYS A 108 -21.84 31.42 -66.52
C LYS A 108 -21.93 31.57 -65.01
N ASN A 109 -23.11 31.41 -64.43
CA ASN A 109 -23.31 31.46 -62.98
C ASN A 109 -22.57 30.32 -62.28
N LEU A 110 -22.73 29.07 -62.75
CA LEU A 110 -22.03 27.90 -62.20
C LEU A 110 -20.50 28.02 -62.30
N ARG A 111 -19.96 28.65 -63.35
CA ARG A 111 -18.51 28.94 -63.46
C ARG A 111 -18.04 29.99 -62.44
N LYS A 112 -18.85 31.00 -62.16
CA LYS A 112 -18.56 32.02 -61.14
C LYS A 112 -18.62 31.42 -59.73
N GLU A 113 -19.64 30.62 -59.44
CA GLU A 113 -19.77 29.88 -58.18
C GLU A 113 -18.61 28.91 -57.95
N LEU A 114 -18.16 28.21 -59.01
CA LEU A 114 -16.97 27.36 -58.95
C LEU A 114 -15.70 28.17 -58.62
N GLN A 115 -15.47 29.30 -59.29
CA GLN A 115 -14.32 30.17 -59.01
C GLN A 115 -14.34 30.75 -57.59
N GLU A 116 -15.52 31.11 -57.07
CA GLU A 116 -15.68 31.57 -55.69
C GLU A 116 -15.44 30.44 -54.67
N ALA A 117 -15.86 29.21 -54.97
CA ALA A 117 -15.58 28.03 -54.16
C ALA A 117 -14.09 27.64 -54.20
N GLU A 118 -13.42 27.72 -55.35
CA GLU A 118 -11.98 27.49 -55.49
C GLU A 118 -11.17 28.53 -54.69
N ALA A 119 -11.58 29.80 -54.72
CA ALA A 119 -10.97 30.87 -53.92
C ALA A 119 -11.14 30.63 -52.40
N GLN A 120 -12.32 30.19 -51.96
CA GLN A 120 -12.59 29.83 -50.57
C GLN A 120 -11.80 28.58 -50.13
N HIS A 121 -11.67 27.58 -51.00
CA HIS A 121 -10.82 26.41 -50.74
C HIS A 121 -9.35 26.85 -50.58
N ALA A 122 -8.86 27.74 -51.45
CA ALA A 122 -7.50 28.26 -51.39
C ALA A 122 -7.21 29.13 -50.15
N SER A 123 -8.21 29.83 -49.58
CA SER A 123 -8.04 30.53 -48.30
C SER A 123 -8.04 29.57 -47.12
N LEU A 124 -8.99 28.63 -47.05
CA LEU A 124 -9.04 27.61 -46.00
C LEU A 124 -7.79 26.72 -45.99
N GLN A 125 -7.24 26.40 -47.16
CA GLN A 125 -5.99 25.64 -47.27
C GLN A 125 -4.78 26.40 -46.70
N LYS A 126 -4.74 27.74 -46.83
CA LYS A 126 -3.69 28.59 -46.21
C LYS A 126 -3.86 28.71 -44.70
N GLU A 127 -5.10 28.76 -44.20
CA GLU A 127 -5.37 28.71 -42.75
C GLU A 127 -4.95 27.35 -42.17
N LEU A 128 -5.23 26.24 -42.87
CA LEU A 128 -4.82 24.90 -42.45
C LEU A 128 -3.30 24.72 -42.42
N THR A 129 -2.53 25.28 -43.35
CA THR A 129 -1.06 25.27 -43.25
C THR A 129 -0.59 26.13 -42.06
N LEU A 130 -1.09 27.36 -41.92
CA LEU A 130 -0.69 28.26 -40.83
C LEU A 130 -1.06 27.72 -39.43
N LEU A 131 -2.10 26.89 -39.32
CA LEU A 131 -2.45 26.19 -38.08
C LEU A 131 -1.55 24.97 -37.82
N ARG A 132 -1.06 24.27 -38.87
CA ARG A 132 -0.05 23.21 -38.72
C ARG A 132 1.29 23.78 -38.29
N ASP A 133 1.76 24.84 -38.94
CA ASP A 133 3.03 25.51 -38.61
C ASP A 133 3.05 25.97 -37.14
N LYS A 134 1.89 26.43 -36.63
CA LYS A 134 1.68 26.78 -35.21
C LYS A 134 1.68 25.56 -34.30
N LEU A 135 1.00 24.48 -34.67
CA LEU A 135 0.96 23.23 -33.89
C LEU A 135 2.38 22.66 -33.76
N GLU A 136 3.08 22.46 -34.88
CA GLU A 136 4.47 21.98 -34.90
C GLU A 136 5.41 22.90 -34.11
N LYS A 137 5.16 24.22 -34.13
CA LYS A 137 5.91 25.15 -33.29
C LYS A 137 5.66 24.88 -31.81
N THR A 138 4.41 24.79 -31.36
CA THR A 138 4.08 24.49 -29.96
C THR A 138 4.55 23.09 -29.52
N GLU A 139 4.57 22.11 -30.43
CA GLU A 139 5.10 20.77 -30.16
C GLU A 139 6.62 20.79 -29.97
N ARG A 140 7.35 21.59 -30.79
CA ARG A 140 8.79 21.82 -30.63
C ARG A 140 9.13 22.60 -29.35
N GLU A 141 8.36 23.63 -29.01
CA GLU A 141 8.52 24.39 -27.76
C GLU A 141 8.29 23.48 -26.53
N ARG A 142 7.16 22.76 -26.49
CA ARG A 142 6.86 21.77 -25.44
C ARG A 142 7.88 20.63 -25.37
N GLN A 143 8.51 20.26 -26.48
CA GLN A 143 9.58 19.26 -26.47
C GLN A 143 10.88 19.83 -25.88
N SER A 144 11.25 21.07 -26.23
CA SER A 144 12.40 21.76 -25.63
C SER A 144 12.23 21.92 -24.11
N GLU A 145 11.02 22.30 -23.65
CA GLU A 145 10.70 22.38 -22.21
C GLU A 145 10.83 21.02 -21.51
N MET A 146 10.41 19.93 -22.17
CA MET A 146 10.54 18.57 -21.65
C MET A 146 12.00 18.14 -21.56
N ASP A 147 12.80 18.39 -22.60
CA ASP A 147 14.20 18.01 -22.66
C ASP A 147 15.05 18.81 -21.66
N GLU A 148 14.73 20.10 -21.45
CA GLU A 148 15.32 20.93 -20.40
C GLU A 148 14.90 20.46 -18.99
N ALA A 149 13.64 20.09 -18.78
CA ALA A 149 13.19 19.53 -17.50
C ALA A 149 13.89 18.19 -17.18
N LEU A 150 14.08 17.33 -18.19
CA LEU A 150 14.82 16.07 -18.08
C LEU A 150 16.32 16.30 -17.80
N ALA A 151 16.94 17.29 -18.44
CA ALA A 151 18.32 17.68 -18.16
C ALA A 151 18.50 18.17 -16.71
N ASN A 152 17.61 19.04 -16.23
CA ASN A 152 17.59 19.52 -14.85
C ASN A 152 17.33 18.39 -13.83
N LEU A 153 16.46 17.43 -14.16
CA LEU A 153 16.22 16.26 -13.30
C LEU A 153 17.46 15.36 -13.22
N LYS A 154 18.11 15.10 -14.36
CA LYS A 154 19.34 14.32 -14.42
C LYS A 154 20.46 14.98 -13.63
N GLU A 155 20.65 16.29 -13.77
CA GLU A 155 21.68 17.04 -13.05
C GLU A 155 21.44 17.06 -11.53
N LYS A 156 20.18 16.97 -11.06
CA LYS A 156 19.89 16.74 -9.64
C LYS A 156 20.23 15.31 -9.21
N TYR A 157 19.86 14.31 -10.00
CA TYR A 157 20.18 12.91 -9.73
C TYR A 157 21.70 12.64 -9.68
N ASP A 158 22.47 13.20 -10.61
CA ASP A 158 23.93 13.08 -10.62
C ASP A 158 24.56 13.76 -9.37
N ARG A 159 24.05 14.93 -8.93
CA ARG A 159 24.47 15.55 -7.65
C ARG A 159 24.11 14.70 -6.42
N GLU A 160 22.89 14.17 -6.37
CA GLU A 160 22.44 13.32 -5.25
C GLU A 160 23.25 12.03 -5.17
N ARG A 161 23.55 11.40 -6.31
CA ARG A 161 24.47 10.27 -6.42
C ARG A 161 25.85 10.62 -5.86
N ASP A 162 26.42 11.74 -6.29
CA ASP A 162 27.79 12.10 -5.93
C ASP A 162 27.90 12.42 -4.43
N ASN A 163 26.92 13.14 -3.85
CA ASN A 163 26.77 13.31 -2.40
C ASN A 163 26.69 11.96 -1.66
N LEU A 164 25.87 11.02 -2.16
CA LEU A 164 25.77 9.68 -1.55
C LEU A 164 27.08 8.88 -1.66
N THR A 165 27.91 9.10 -2.69
CA THR A 165 29.26 8.47 -2.75
C THR A 165 30.26 9.10 -1.79
N GLU A 166 30.20 10.43 -1.58
CA GLU A 166 30.96 11.16 -0.57
C GLU A 166 30.60 10.69 0.85
N ASP A 167 29.32 10.56 1.16
CA ASP A 167 28.84 10.07 2.47
C ASP A 167 29.18 8.59 2.70
N ASN A 168 29.04 7.71 1.69
CA ASN A 168 29.51 6.32 1.82
C ASN A 168 31.02 6.24 2.08
N ARG A 169 31.82 7.11 1.44
CA ARG A 169 33.27 7.18 1.67
C ARG A 169 33.59 7.64 3.10
N ARG A 170 32.84 8.61 3.63
CA ARG A 170 32.96 9.08 5.03
C ARG A 170 32.62 7.96 6.02
N LEU A 171 31.45 7.34 5.87
CA LEU A 171 31.01 6.21 6.70
C LEU A 171 31.96 5.01 6.65
N THR A 172 32.57 4.73 5.48
CA THR A 172 33.62 3.71 5.36
C THR A 172 34.82 4.08 6.24
N SER A 173 35.31 5.33 6.13
CA SER A 173 36.46 5.79 6.94
C SER A 173 36.18 5.85 8.45
N GLU A 174 34.92 6.07 8.85
CA GLU A 174 34.50 5.97 10.26
C GLU A 174 34.40 4.52 10.72
N THR A 175 33.92 3.61 9.86
CA THR A 175 33.92 2.17 10.12
C THR A 175 35.34 1.63 10.30
N ASP A 176 36.27 2.00 9.41
CA ASP A 176 37.69 1.63 9.53
C ASP A 176 38.30 2.13 10.84
N ARG A 177 38.02 3.39 11.23
CA ARG A 177 38.46 3.96 12.52
C ARG A 177 37.90 3.16 13.70
N LEU A 178 36.61 2.84 13.69
CA LEU A 178 35.97 2.05 14.75
C LEU A 178 36.52 0.63 14.82
N CYS A 179 36.79 -0.04 13.69
CA CYS A 179 37.50 -1.32 13.67
C CYS A 179 38.88 -1.21 14.35
N THR A 180 39.72 -0.25 13.95
CA THR A 180 41.04 -0.07 14.61
C THR A 180 40.98 0.39 16.07
N PHE A 181 39.81 0.79 16.57
CA PHE A 181 39.57 1.05 18.00
C PHE A 181 39.13 -0.22 18.73
N VAL A 182 38.25 -1.02 18.14
CA VAL A 182 37.88 -2.36 18.64
C VAL A 182 39.12 -3.26 18.72
N ASP A 183 39.95 -3.32 17.67
CA ASP A 183 41.17 -4.13 17.64
C ASP A 183 42.13 -3.79 18.81
N LYS A 184 42.22 -2.50 19.17
CA LYS A 184 43.03 -2.03 20.31
C LYS A 184 42.42 -2.44 21.65
N LEU A 185 41.10 -2.34 21.81
CA LEU A 185 40.41 -2.81 23.01
C LEU A 185 40.50 -4.34 23.17
N THR A 186 40.42 -5.10 22.07
CA THR A 186 40.63 -6.55 22.10
C THR A 186 42.07 -6.90 22.48
N ALA A 187 43.07 -6.20 21.95
CA ALA A 187 44.47 -6.39 22.36
C ALA A 187 44.71 -6.03 23.85
N GLN A 188 44.09 -4.96 24.35
CA GLN A 188 44.17 -4.57 25.76
C GLN A 188 43.47 -5.58 26.68
N ASN A 189 42.30 -6.10 26.30
CA ASN A 189 41.63 -7.16 27.05
C ASN A 189 42.48 -8.44 27.08
N GLN A 190 43.11 -8.83 25.97
CA GLN A 190 43.99 -10.01 25.97
C GLN A 190 45.18 -9.84 26.92
N GLN A 191 45.81 -8.65 26.94
CA GLN A 191 46.87 -8.35 27.91
C GLN A 191 46.37 -8.44 29.37
N LEU A 192 45.15 -7.95 29.65
CA LEU A 192 44.56 -8.03 31.00
C LEU A 192 44.19 -9.47 31.40
N GLU A 193 43.75 -10.30 30.45
CA GLU A 193 43.54 -11.74 30.67
C GLU A 193 44.87 -12.45 30.98
N ASP A 194 45.92 -12.16 30.21
CA ASP A 194 47.27 -12.70 30.44
C ASP A 194 47.80 -12.28 31.82
N GLU A 195 47.68 -10.99 32.19
CA GLU A 195 48.07 -10.47 33.51
C GLU A 195 47.26 -11.10 34.66
N LEU A 196 45.96 -11.34 34.48
CA LEU A 196 45.12 -12.05 35.46
C LEU A 196 45.53 -13.53 35.61
N GLN A 197 45.88 -14.20 34.52
CA GLN A 197 46.36 -15.58 34.55
C GLN A 197 47.74 -15.68 35.24
N ASP A 198 48.61 -14.71 35.00
CA ASP A 198 49.92 -14.58 35.65
C ASP A 198 49.78 -14.28 37.16
N LEU A 199 48.77 -13.51 37.56
CA LEU A 199 48.39 -13.30 38.96
C LEU A 199 47.77 -14.54 39.61
N ALA A 200 47.00 -15.34 38.87
CA ALA A 200 46.44 -16.61 39.35
C ALA A 200 47.56 -17.63 39.64
N ALA A 201 48.52 -17.79 38.72
CA ALA A 201 49.69 -18.65 38.92
C ALA A 201 50.54 -18.22 40.13
N LYS A 202 50.74 -16.90 40.31
CA LYS A 202 51.40 -16.36 41.52
C LYS A 202 50.62 -16.70 42.79
N LYS A 203 49.29 -16.58 42.78
CA LYS A 203 48.43 -16.94 43.91
C LYS A 203 48.51 -18.44 44.26
N GLU A 204 48.55 -19.32 43.27
CA GLU A 204 48.76 -20.77 43.50
C GLU A 204 50.13 -21.05 44.12
N SER A 205 51.18 -20.33 43.69
CA SER A 205 52.51 -20.44 44.30
C SER A 205 52.53 -19.95 45.76
N VAL A 206 51.79 -18.88 46.09
CA VAL A 206 51.63 -18.39 47.47
C VAL A 206 50.89 -19.42 48.33
N ALA A 207 49.80 -20.00 47.84
CA ALA A 207 49.08 -21.06 48.55
C ALA A 207 49.95 -22.31 48.80
N HIS A 208 50.89 -22.62 47.90
CA HIS A 208 51.87 -23.68 48.12
C HIS A 208 52.88 -23.33 49.23
N TRP A 209 53.39 -22.09 49.27
CA TRP A 209 54.24 -21.63 50.37
C TRP A 209 53.50 -21.57 51.71
N GLU A 210 52.23 -21.13 51.72
CA GLU A 210 51.37 -21.15 52.91
C GLU A 210 51.15 -22.58 53.44
N ALA A 211 50.95 -23.55 52.55
CA ALA A 211 50.85 -24.97 52.92
C ALA A 211 52.17 -25.50 53.52
N GLN A 212 53.32 -25.23 52.90
CA GLN A 212 54.63 -25.62 53.46
C GLN A 212 54.90 -24.96 54.83
N ILE A 213 54.52 -23.69 55.00
CA ILE A 213 54.65 -22.99 56.29
C ILE A 213 53.73 -23.65 57.34
N ALA A 214 52.51 -24.06 56.97
CA ALA A 214 51.60 -24.78 57.86
C ALA A 214 52.15 -26.16 58.27
N GLU A 215 52.75 -26.92 57.34
CA GLU A 215 53.43 -28.19 57.64
C GLU A 215 54.60 -28.00 58.62
N ILE A 216 55.43 -26.97 58.41
CA ILE A 216 56.54 -26.63 59.32
C ILE A 216 56.01 -26.23 60.71
N ILE A 217 54.93 -25.44 60.77
CA ILE A 217 54.30 -25.05 62.05
C ILE A 217 53.74 -26.28 62.78
N GLN A 218 53.11 -27.21 62.08
CA GLN A 218 52.62 -28.46 62.67
C GLN A 218 53.79 -29.28 63.22
N TRP A 219 54.87 -29.47 62.46
CA TRP A 219 56.05 -30.22 62.87
C TRP A 219 56.72 -29.62 64.12
N VAL A 220 56.81 -28.29 64.20
CA VAL A 220 57.30 -27.57 65.39
C VAL A 220 56.35 -27.73 66.59
N SER A 221 55.05 -27.84 66.36
CA SER A 221 54.06 -28.12 67.42
C SER A 221 54.18 -29.55 67.94
N ASP A 222 54.28 -30.54 67.05
CA ASP A 222 54.45 -31.96 67.39
C ASP A 222 55.74 -32.18 68.19
N GLU A 223 56.86 -31.56 67.80
CA GLU A 223 58.12 -31.65 68.55
C GLU A 223 58.09 -30.86 69.88
N LYS A 224 57.31 -29.76 69.96
CA LYS A 224 57.07 -29.04 71.21
C LYS A 224 56.24 -29.87 72.19
N ASP A 225 55.21 -30.55 71.71
CA ASP A 225 54.36 -31.39 72.55
C ASP A 225 55.10 -32.67 72.97
N ALA A 226 55.93 -33.27 72.10
CA ALA A 226 56.85 -34.34 72.48
C ALA A 226 57.85 -33.91 73.56
N ARG A 227 58.43 -32.70 73.47
CA ARG A 227 59.22 -32.10 74.57
C ARG A 227 58.38 -31.89 75.83
N GLY A 228 57.12 -31.46 75.69
CA GLY A 228 56.18 -31.28 76.79
C GLY A 228 55.92 -32.59 77.56
N TYR A 229 55.67 -33.70 76.86
CA TYR A 229 55.53 -35.03 77.46
C TYR A 229 56.82 -35.49 78.16
N LEU A 230 57.98 -35.33 77.53
CA LEU A 230 59.27 -35.67 78.14
C LEU A 230 59.57 -34.82 79.39
N GLN A 231 59.22 -33.53 79.38
CA GLN A 231 59.43 -32.65 80.52
C GLN A 231 58.42 -32.92 81.65
N ALA A 232 57.17 -33.26 81.34
CA ALA A 232 56.18 -33.70 82.32
C ALA A 232 56.57 -35.03 82.99
N LEU A 233 57.15 -35.95 82.22
CA LEU A 233 57.74 -37.19 82.76
C LEU A 233 58.93 -36.89 83.67
N ALA A 234 59.82 -35.99 83.26
CA ALA A 234 60.98 -35.58 84.05
C ALA A 234 60.59 -34.84 85.34
N THR A 235 59.58 -33.96 85.33
CA THR A 235 59.03 -33.38 86.56
C THR A 235 58.42 -34.45 87.44
N LYS A 236 57.60 -35.38 86.91
CA LYS A 236 57.03 -36.45 87.72
C LYS A 236 58.09 -37.34 88.39
N MET A 237 59.15 -37.71 87.67
CA MET A 237 60.29 -38.42 88.27
C MET A 237 61.04 -37.59 89.31
N THR A 238 61.09 -36.26 89.15
CA THR A 238 61.65 -35.34 90.13
C THR A 238 60.75 -35.21 91.36
N ASP A 239 59.43 -35.14 91.19
CA ASP A 239 58.43 -35.09 92.26
C ASP A 239 58.42 -36.39 93.07
N GLU A 240 58.61 -37.55 92.42
CA GLU A 240 58.79 -38.85 93.10
C GLU A 240 60.13 -38.91 93.86
N LEU A 241 61.22 -38.36 93.31
CA LEU A 241 62.50 -38.22 94.02
C LEU A 241 62.47 -37.19 95.16
N GLU A 242 61.70 -36.11 95.03
CA GLU A 242 61.52 -35.10 96.08
C GLU A 242 60.52 -35.55 97.15
N SER A 243 59.52 -36.35 96.79
CA SER A 243 58.72 -37.12 97.75
C SER A 243 59.62 -38.04 98.59
N LEU A 244 60.52 -38.80 97.95
CA LEU A 244 61.50 -39.62 98.67
C LEU A 244 62.47 -38.79 99.54
N ARG A 245 62.87 -37.58 99.12
CA ARG A 245 63.67 -36.66 99.96
C ARG A 245 62.90 -36.04 101.12
N SER A 246 61.59 -35.78 100.94
CA SER A 246 60.72 -35.19 101.98
C SER A 246 60.64 -36.03 103.26
N SER A 247 61.03 -37.30 103.17
CA SER A 247 61.22 -38.23 104.30
C SER A 247 62.25 -37.78 105.36
N ASN A 248 63.08 -36.76 105.12
CA ASN A 248 64.08 -36.31 106.11
C ASN A 248 64.38 -34.79 106.11
N LEU A 249 64.06 -34.16 107.24
CA LEU A 249 64.72 -32.99 107.87
C LEU A 249 65.18 -31.78 107.01
N GLY A 250 64.55 -30.62 107.24
CA GLY A 250 65.32 -29.55 107.93
C GLY A 250 65.53 -28.17 107.28
N SER A 251 64.60 -27.25 107.54
CA SER A 251 64.84 -25.86 108.00
C SER A 251 65.44 -24.75 107.09
N ARG A 252 64.98 -23.52 107.39
CA ARG A 252 65.63 -22.18 107.22
C ARG A 252 65.84 -21.56 105.83
N THR A 253 64.89 -20.67 105.49
CA THR A 253 65.10 -19.23 105.28
C THR A 253 66.46 -18.72 104.74
N LEU A 254 66.46 -18.26 103.49
CA LEU A 254 67.15 -17.04 103.03
C LEU A 254 66.60 -16.69 101.64
N ASP A 255 66.18 -15.44 101.40
CA ASP A 255 65.61 -15.05 100.10
C ASP A 255 66.74 -14.68 99.11
N PRO A 256 67.04 -15.47 98.06
CA PRO A 256 68.34 -15.38 97.40
C PRO A 256 68.36 -14.44 96.17
N LEU A 257 69.58 -14.03 95.82
CA LEU A 257 69.93 -13.14 94.70
C LEU A 257 69.40 -13.56 93.31
N TRP A 258 68.80 -14.75 93.15
CA TRP A 258 68.17 -15.17 91.90
C TRP A 258 66.95 -14.33 91.53
N LYS A 259 66.17 -13.82 92.51
CA LYS A 259 65.03 -12.93 92.24
C LYS A 259 65.47 -11.64 91.55
N VAL A 260 66.56 -11.03 92.03
CA VAL A 260 67.15 -9.81 91.44
C VAL A 260 67.65 -10.08 90.01
N ARG A 261 68.35 -11.21 89.79
CA ARG A 261 68.80 -11.61 88.44
C ARG A 261 67.65 -11.92 87.49
N ARG A 262 66.53 -12.47 87.99
CA ARG A 262 65.31 -12.75 87.20
C ARG A 262 64.61 -11.44 86.81
N SER A 263 64.51 -10.49 87.75
CA SER A 263 64.03 -9.13 87.48
C SER A 263 64.88 -8.42 86.42
N GLN A 264 66.21 -8.37 86.60
CA GLN A 264 67.12 -7.74 85.63
C GLN A 264 67.07 -8.38 84.23
N LYS A 265 66.82 -9.69 84.12
CA LYS A 265 66.59 -10.34 82.81
C LYS A 265 65.26 -9.93 82.17
N LEU A 266 64.20 -9.73 82.96
CA LEU A 266 62.91 -9.25 82.47
C LEU A 266 62.97 -7.77 82.05
N ASP A 267 63.66 -6.91 82.81
CA ASP A 267 63.95 -5.52 82.41
C ASP A 267 64.78 -5.46 81.12
N MET A 268 65.75 -6.38 80.96
CA MET A 268 66.57 -6.47 79.75
C MET A 268 65.77 -6.96 78.54
N SER A 269 64.89 -7.95 78.69
CA SER A 269 64.01 -8.38 77.60
C SER A 269 62.99 -7.31 77.24
N ALA A 270 62.36 -6.66 78.22
CA ALA A 270 61.41 -5.57 77.98
C ALA A 270 62.07 -4.38 77.25
N ARG A 271 63.33 -4.05 77.56
CA ARG A 271 64.12 -3.06 76.79
C ARG A 271 64.36 -3.48 75.34
N LEU A 272 64.70 -4.73 75.08
CA LEU A 272 64.94 -5.23 73.71
C LEU A 272 63.63 -5.33 72.91
N GLU A 273 62.52 -5.65 73.58
CA GLU A 273 61.18 -5.71 73.00
C GLU A 273 60.66 -4.30 72.65
N LEU A 274 60.86 -3.32 73.54
CA LEU A 274 60.61 -1.90 73.26
C LEU A 274 61.50 -1.36 72.14
N GLN A 275 62.78 -1.76 72.07
CA GLN A 275 63.68 -1.39 70.98
C GLN A 275 63.16 -1.95 69.64
N SER A 276 62.79 -3.24 69.60
CA SER A 276 62.22 -3.88 68.41
C SER A 276 60.90 -3.23 67.96
N ALA A 277 60.04 -2.84 68.90
CA ALA A 277 58.80 -2.11 68.61
C ALA A 277 59.07 -0.71 68.04
N LEU A 278 60.00 0.04 68.63
CA LEU A 278 60.43 1.35 68.14
C LEU A 278 61.01 1.26 66.72
N ASP A 279 61.88 0.29 66.47
CA ASP A 279 62.47 0.08 65.14
C ASP A 279 61.43 -0.37 64.09
N ALA A 280 60.39 -1.10 64.51
CA ALA A 280 59.25 -1.43 63.65
C ALA A 280 58.39 -0.19 63.31
N GLU A 281 58.12 0.68 64.29
CA GLU A 281 57.35 1.90 64.06
C GLU A 281 58.13 2.94 63.23
N ILE A 282 59.47 2.99 63.37
CA ILE A 282 60.35 3.78 62.49
C ILE A 282 60.24 3.30 61.04
N ARG A 283 60.30 1.97 60.80
CA ARG A 283 60.12 1.40 59.44
C ARG A 283 58.73 1.70 58.87
N ALA A 284 57.67 1.60 59.69
CA ALA A 284 56.32 1.95 59.27
C ALA A 284 56.20 3.44 58.87
N LYS A 285 56.79 4.36 59.65
CA LYS A 285 56.81 5.80 59.33
C LYS A 285 57.63 6.10 58.06
N GLN A 286 58.73 5.38 57.82
CA GLN A 286 59.51 5.49 56.59
C GLN A 286 58.71 5.05 55.35
N LEU A 287 57.98 3.92 55.43
CA LEU A 287 57.09 3.45 54.37
C LEU A 287 55.98 4.48 54.06
N VAL A 288 55.31 5.01 55.09
CA VAL A 288 54.28 6.06 54.91
C VAL A 288 54.87 7.34 54.30
N GLN A 289 56.11 7.72 54.63
CA GLN A 289 56.80 8.83 53.97
C GLN A 289 57.19 8.56 52.52
N GLU A 290 57.46 7.30 52.15
CA GLU A 290 57.73 6.89 50.77
C GLU A 290 56.47 6.95 49.91
N GLU A 291 55.37 6.36 50.37
CA GLU A 291 54.08 6.44 49.68
C GLU A 291 53.57 7.88 49.58
N LEU A 292 53.74 8.71 50.62
CA LEU A 292 53.40 10.13 50.56
C LEU A 292 54.26 10.90 49.54
N ARG A 293 55.53 10.50 49.30
CA ARG A 293 56.36 11.08 48.25
C ARG A 293 55.94 10.60 46.85
N LYS A 294 55.59 9.33 46.67
CA LYS A 294 55.02 8.79 45.42
C LYS A 294 53.71 9.51 45.06
N VAL A 295 52.77 9.60 46.01
CA VAL A 295 51.46 10.26 45.81
C VAL A 295 51.62 11.74 45.45
N LYS A 296 52.57 12.45 46.08
CA LYS A 296 52.92 13.84 45.69
C LYS A 296 53.49 13.91 44.27
N GLY A 297 54.37 12.98 43.89
CA GLY A 297 54.90 12.88 42.53
C GLY A 297 53.81 12.64 41.48
N THR A 298 52.88 11.71 41.75
CA THR A 298 51.74 11.48 40.85
C THR A 298 50.82 12.70 40.78
N ASN A 299 50.53 13.37 41.89
CA ASN A 299 49.68 14.57 41.90
C ASN A 299 50.28 15.70 41.05
N ILE A 300 51.57 15.98 41.18
CA ILE A 300 52.28 16.96 40.34
C ILE A 300 52.18 16.57 38.85
N SER A 301 52.27 15.28 38.53
CA SER A 301 52.08 14.81 37.14
C SER A 301 50.66 14.99 36.61
N PHE A 302 49.64 14.88 37.48
CA PHE A 302 48.24 15.14 37.12
C PHE A 302 47.95 16.62 36.96
N GLU A 303 48.47 17.49 37.86
CA GLU A 303 48.40 18.95 37.69
C GLU A 303 49.06 19.43 36.40
N SER A 304 50.18 18.82 36.01
CA SER A 304 50.85 19.14 34.74
C SER A 304 50.00 18.75 33.52
N LYS A 305 49.37 17.56 33.56
CA LYS A 305 48.46 17.10 32.50
C LYS A 305 47.18 17.94 32.42
N LEU A 306 46.66 18.38 33.58
CA LEU A 306 45.50 19.28 33.64
C LEU A 306 45.82 20.63 32.98
N LYS A 307 46.96 21.24 33.31
CA LYS A 307 47.43 22.50 32.69
C LYS A 307 47.68 22.35 31.18
N GLU A 308 48.14 21.18 30.72
CA GLU A 308 48.28 20.88 29.30
C GLU A 308 46.91 20.75 28.60
N ALA A 309 45.93 20.12 29.24
CA ALA A 309 44.57 20.05 28.75
C ALA A 309 43.87 21.43 28.72
N GLU A 310 44.06 22.26 29.76
CA GLU A 310 43.59 23.65 29.82
C GLU A 310 44.25 24.56 28.77
N ALA A 311 45.50 24.27 28.37
CA ALA A 311 46.15 24.97 27.26
C ALA A 311 45.51 24.57 25.92
N LYS A 312 45.35 23.27 25.66
CA LYS A 312 44.68 22.75 24.46
C LYS A 312 43.22 23.20 24.35
N ASN A 313 42.49 23.27 25.46
CA ASN A 313 41.10 23.70 25.45
C ASN A 313 40.95 25.20 25.15
N ARG A 314 41.94 26.03 25.54
CA ARG A 314 42.04 27.43 25.09
C ARG A 314 42.39 27.53 23.61
N GLU A 315 43.37 26.77 23.13
CA GLU A 315 43.70 26.73 21.70
C GLU A 315 42.49 26.31 20.83
N MET A 316 41.70 25.32 21.28
CA MET A 316 40.44 24.95 20.63
C MET A 316 39.37 26.04 20.69
N ALA A 317 39.30 26.82 21.77
CA ALA A 317 38.40 27.98 21.86
C ALA A 317 38.82 29.12 20.92
N ASP A 318 40.13 29.41 20.84
CA ASP A 318 40.70 30.40 19.90
C ASP A 318 40.45 29.98 18.44
N GLN A 319 40.58 28.67 18.13
CA GLN A 319 40.22 28.11 16.82
C GLN A 319 38.71 28.24 16.52
N LEU A 320 37.85 27.97 17.50
CA LEU A 320 36.39 28.14 17.35
C LEU A 320 36.01 29.61 17.14
N GLU A 321 36.66 30.55 17.82
CA GLU A 321 36.43 31.99 17.60
C GLU A 321 36.96 32.45 16.22
N SER A 322 38.08 31.91 15.74
CA SER A 322 38.56 32.14 14.36
C SER A 322 37.56 31.61 13.32
N VAL A 323 37.08 30.37 13.45
CA VAL A 323 36.09 29.79 12.53
C VAL A 323 34.75 30.52 12.59
N LYS A 324 34.33 30.96 13.78
CA LYS A 324 33.14 31.82 13.95
C LYS A 324 33.33 33.17 13.23
N LYS A 325 34.51 33.77 13.31
CA LYS A 325 34.83 35.01 12.60
C LYS A 325 34.85 34.81 11.08
N GLU A 326 35.42 33.73 10.58
CA GLU A 326 35.36 33.37 9.15
C GLU A 326 33.91 33.15 8.66
N LEU A 327 33.05 32.57 9.51
CA LEU A 327 31.62 32.40 9.26
C LEU A 327 30.88 33.75 9.25
N GLU A 328 31.21 34.68 10.15
CA GLU A 328 30.65 36.03 10.18
C GLU A 328 31.14 36.87 8.96
N GLU A 329 32.42 36.80 8.60
CA GLU A 329 32.96 37.43 7.39
C GLU A 329 32.29 36.86 6.13
N SER A 330 32.08 35.53 6.06
CA SER A 330 31.31 34.87 4.99
C SER A 330 29.85 35.35 4.95
N ARG A 331 29.21 35.52 6.12
CA ARG A 331 27.84 36.02 6.24
C ARG A 331 27.69 37.46 5.74
N THR A 332 28.69 38.33 5.97
CA THR A 332 28.67 39.70 5.40
C THR A 332 28.75 39.73 3.87
N ARG A 333 29.34 38.71 3.23
CA ARG A 333 29.35 38.58 1.76
C ARG A 333 27.97 38.21 1.20
N THR A 334 27.17 37.45 1.94
CA THR A 334 25.81 37.04 1.53
C THR A 334 24.73 38.12 1.70
N ASP A 335 24.92 39.12 2.57
CA ASP A 335 23.85 40.07 2.97
C ASP A 335 23.55 41.19 1.94
N LYS A 336 23.81 40.93 0.65
CA LYS A 336 23.31 41.72 -0.49
C LYS A 336 22.21 40.99 -1.29
N GLY A 337 21.71 39.85 -0.80
CA GLY A 337 20.62 39.04 -1.39
C GLY A 337 19.36 39.01 -0.52
N LEU A 338 18.32 39.74 -0.93
CA LEU A 338 17.04 39.97 -0.25
C LEU A 338 16.36 38.76 0.45
N LYS A 339 16.49 38.72 1.78
CA LYS A 339 15.50 38.37 2.85
C LYS A 339 14.26 37.50 2.52
N LEU A 340 14.08 36.46 3.34
CA LEU A 340 12.79 35.99 3.88
C LEU A 340 12.91 35.75 5.42
N PRO A 341 11.87 35.90 6.26
CA PRO A 341 11.91 35.64 7.73
C PRO A 341 11.95 34.12 8.05
N SER A 342 12.71 33.55 9.00
CA SER A 342 12.72 33.67 10.49
C SER A 342 11.38 33.30 11.15
N PHE A 343 11.24 32.40 12.14
CA PHE A 343 12.08 31.95 13.28
C PHE A 343 12.21 30.39 13.33
N GLN A 344 13.28 29.76 13.85
CA GLN A 344 13.57 29.37 15.27
C GLN A 344 12.43 28.61 16.00
N ASP A 345 12.67 27.62 16.88
CA ASP A 345 13.83 26.73 17.13
C ASP A 345 13.37 25.58 18.07
N SER A 346 14.14 24.48 18.13
CA SER A 346 14.45 23.66 19.34
C SER A 346 14.75 22.20 18.99
N LEU A 347 16.05 21.86 18.93
CA LEU A 347 16.56 20.48 18.87
C LEU A 347 17.87 20.29 19.65
N PHE A 348 18.21 21.24 20.53
CA PHE A 348 19.51 21.30 21.20
C PHE A 348 19.40 21.33 22.74
N ASP A 349 18.61 20.41 23.29
CA ASP A 349 18.59 20.13 24.72
C ASP A 349 18.31 18.64 24.98
N TYR A 350 19.39 17.84 25.06
CA TYR A 350 19.45 16.52 25.72
C TYR A 350 20.88 15.90 25.76
N PHE A 351 21.81 16.36 24.91
CA PHE A 351 23.19 15.85 24.87
C PHE A 351 24.14 16.55 25.86
N SER A 352 23.83 16.43 27.15
CA SER A 352 24.72 16.81 28.26
C SER A 352 24.63 15.86 29.47
N THR A 353 24.64 14.55 29.25
CA THR A 353 25.24 13.58 30.20
C THR A 353 25.49 12.19 29.59
N SER A 354 26.62 11.61 29.94
CA SER A 354 27.03 10.20 29.76
C SER A 354 28.12 9.91 30.84
N PRO A 355 28.70 8.71 31.01
CA PRO A 355 28.52 7.46 30.26
C PRO A 355 28.34 6.17 31.11
N PHE A 356 28.05 5.07 30.39
CA PHE A 356 28.44 3.66 30.61
C PHE A 356 28.92 3.14 31.99
N SER A 357 28.50 1.90 32.33
CA SER A 357 29.43 0.76 32.49
C SER A 357 28.74 -0.61 32.49
N GLN A 358 29.53 -1.66 32.21
CA GLN A 358 29.27 -3.07 32.53
C GLN A 358 29.58 -3.32 34.05
N ASP A 359 29.64 -4.50 34.68
CA ASP A 359 29.63 -5.89 34.21
C ASP A 359 29.18 -6.88 35.34
N LEU A 360 29.56 -8.15 35.22
CA LEU A 360 29.30 -9.33 36.07
C LEU A 360 29.64 -9.25 37.59
N THR A 361 28.99 -10.17 38.33
CA THR A 361 29.42 -10.88 39.56
C THR A 361 29.41 -10.26 41.00
N ARG A 362 28.35 -10.64 41.76
CA ARG A 362 28.36 -11.50 43.00
C ARG A 362 28.85 -10.97 44.38
N SER A 363 28.11 -11.44 45.42
CA SER A 363 28.39 -11.52 46.89
C SER A 363 27.78 -10.40 47.77
N SER A 364 27.33 -10.59 49.03
CA SER A 364 27.02 -11.78 49.87
C SER A 364 25.91 -11.39 50.90
N SER A 365 25.18 -12.27 51.61
CA SER A 365 25.64 -13.08 52.77
C SER A 365 24.44 -13.76 53.51
N VAL A 366 24.66 -14.93 54.16
CA VAL A 366 23.93 -15.52 55.34
C VAL A 366 22.39 -15.80 55.20
N SER A 367 21.76 -16.88 55.69
CA SER A 367 22.11 -17.98 56.64
C SER A 367 21.47 -19.35 56.28
N GLU A 368 22.02 -20.41 56.90
CA GLU A 368 21.39 -21.69 57.30
C GLU A 368 20.99 -22.78 56.28
N SER A 369 21.04 -24.02 56.78
CA SER A 369 20.82 -25.33 56.13
C SER A 369 20.38 -26.34 57.22
N PRO A 370 19.84 -27.55 56.93
CA PRO A 370 20.76 -28.67 56.59
C PRO A 370 20.19 -29.91 55.81
N LYS A 371 21.10 -30.60 55.08
CA LYS A 371 21.22 -32.08 54.94
C LYS A 371 20.10 -32.89 54.21
N SER A 372 20.35 -34.07 53.61
CA SER A 372 21.60 -34.86 53.46
C SER A 372 21.58 -35.81 52.23
N ASP A 373 22.73 -35.87 51.55
CA ASP A 373 23.48 -37.05 51.07
C ASP A 373 22.84 -38.16 50.19
N ILE A 374 23.39 -38.28 48.96
CA ILE A 374 23.71 -39.57 48.31
C ILE A 374 25.11 -39.43 47.66
N PRO A 375 26.09 -40.30 47.98
CA PRO A 375 27.34 -40.40 47.22
C PRO A 375 27.32 -41.57 46.23
N SER A 376 28.06 -41.41 45.12
CA SER A 376 28.31 -42.49 44.14
C SER A 376 29.81 -42.80 44.07
N ARG A 377 30.18 -44.09 43.98
CA ARG A 377 31.32 -44.61 43.19
C ARG A 377 31.31 -46.14 43.10
N SER A 378 32.40 -46.76 42.63
CA SER A 378 32.36 -48.03 41.91
C SER A 378 33.52 -49.01 42.17
N SER A 379 33.26 -50.29 41.83
CA SER A 379 34.18 -51.28 41.18
C SER A 379 34.90 -52.39 41.99
N ARG A 380 34.75 -53.64 41.46
CA ARG A 380 35.57 -54.89 41.66
C ARG A 380 35.45 -55.55 43.07
N THR A 381 35.73 -56.85 43.31
CA THR A 381 36.54 -57.92 42.64
C THR A 381 35.81 -59.31 42.56
N SER A 382 36.56 -60.43 42.41
CA SER A 382 36.22 -61.81 41.99
C SER A 382 35.83 -62.80 43.16
N GLU A 383 35.74 -64.15 43.10
CA GLU A 383 36.21 -65.23 42.18
C GLU A 383 35.61 -66.65 42.49
N GLN A 384 35.96 -67.69 41.69
CA GLN A 384 35.87 -69.17 41.94
C GLN A 384 34.46 -69.86 41.98
N ASP A 385 34.23 -71.15 41.66
CA ASP A 385 35.12 -72.33 41.32
C ASP A 385 34.47 -73.38 40.34
N GLU A 386 35.21 -74.45 39.96
CA GLU A 386 34.95 -75.58 39.00
C GLU A 386 34.32 -76.87 39.67
N PRO A 387 34.29 -78.15 39.16
CA PRO A 387 34.63 -78.74 37.82
C PRO A 387 33.71 -79.88 37.19
N LEU A 388 33.98 -80.21 35.89
CA LEU A 388 34.00 -81.55 35.19
C LEU A 388 32.76 -82.39 34.68
N LYS A 389 32.65 -82.46 33.33
CA LYS A 389 32.49 -83.64 32.38
C LYS A 389 31.17 -84.44 32.09
N SER A 390 30.56 -84.12 30.92
CA SER A 390 30.30 -84.97 29.69
C SER A 390 29.43 -86.26 29.70
N PRO A 391 28.77 -86.70 28.58
CA PRO A 391 28.99 -86.32 27.16
C PRO A 391 27.76 -86.05 26.23
N SER A 392 28.02 -85.38 25.09
CA SER A 392 27.39 -85.32 23.73
C SER A 392 25.92 -85.73 23.45
N ALA A 393 25.21 -85.12 22.48
CA ALA A 393 25.72 -84.42 21.28
C ALA A 393 24.89 -83.20 20.75
N ALA A 394 25.63 -82.16 20.34
CA ALA A 394 25.33 -81.13 19.31
C ALA A 394 23.98 -80.35 19.31
N PRO A 395 23.77 -79.39 20.24
CA PRO A 395 22.63 -78.45 20.27
C PRO A 395 23.02 -77.00 19.81
N VAL A 396 22.14 -76.22 19.15
CA VAL A 396 21.14 -75.22 19.63
C VAL A 396 21.66 -73.78 19.82
N ALA A 397 20.74 -72.83 19.60
CA ALA A 397 20.89 -71.40 19.35
C ALA A 397 21.52 -70.50 20.43
N THR A 398 22.36 -69.57 19.95
CA THR A 398 22.55 -68.15 20.38
C THR A 398 23.06 -67.81 21.81
N PRO A 399 23.64 -66.61 22.02
CA PRO A 399 24.13 -65.60 21.07
C PRO A 399 25.61 -65.18 21.28
N PRO A 400 26.43 -65.02 20.22
CA PRO A 400 27.72 -64.35 20.31
C PRO A 400 27.65 -62.87 19.91
N ALA A 401 28.41 -62.03 20.60
CA ALA A 401 28.79 -60.69 20.14
C ALA A 401 30.30 -60.48 20.37
N TYR A 402 30.91 -59.62 19.56
CA TYR A 402 32.33 -59.23 19.61
C TYR A 402 33.37 -60.34 19.35
N GLN A 403 33.64 -60.58 18.07
CA GLN A 403 34.99 -60.25 17.61
C GLN A 403 35.05 -58.76 17.25
N SER A 404 36.15 -58.09 17.59
CA SER A 404 36.37 -56.69 17.22
C SER A 404 36.90 -56.59 15.79
N SER A 405 36.22 -55.81 14.94
CA SER A 405 36.76 -55.38 13.65
C SER A 405 36.09 -54.09 13.18
N LEU A 406 36.84 -52.99 13.31
CA LEU A 406 36.71 -51.69 12.63
C LEU A 406 35.34 -50.97 12.70
N LYS A 407 35.36 -49.76 13.27
CA LYS A 407 34.21 -48.85 13.41
C LYS A 407 33.65 -48.43 12.04
N SER A 408 32.61 -49.09 11.55
CA SER A 408 31.73 -48.50 10.54
C SER A 408 30.72 -47.58 11.25
N SER A 409 30.90 -46.26 11.12
CA SER A 409 29.84 -45.32 11.48
C SER A 409 28.60 -45.57 10.62
N PRO A 410 27.37 -45.33 11.15
CA PRO A 410 26.19 -45.33 10.30
C PRO A 410 26.36 -44.21 9.26
N LYS A 411 26.43 -44.57 7.97
CA LYS A 411 26.59 -43.61 6.89
C LYS A 411 25.48 -42.56 6.98
N PRO A 412 25.79 -41.25 6.99
CA PRO A 412 24.76 -40.23 7.02
C PRO A 412 23.87 -40.37 5.78
N LYS A 413 22.57 -40.54 6.00
CA LYS A 413 21.59 -40.54 4.92
C LYS A 413 21.11 -39.12 4.69
N ALA A 414 20.84 -38.79 3.43
CA ALA A 414 20.12 -37.57 3.06
C ALA A 414 18.69 -37.61 3.63
N HIS A 415 18.05 -36.44 3.73
CA HIS A 415 16.70 -36.32 4.28
C HIS A 415 15.66 -36.99 3.38
N GLN A 416 14.83 -37.85 3.97
CA GLN A 416 13.66 -38.43 3.31
C GLN A 416 12.53 -37.39 3.34
N LEU A 417 12.55 -36.46 2.38
CA LEU A 417 11.64 -35.32 2.27
C LEU A 417 10.35 -35.70 1.52
N SER A 418 9.20 -35.64 2.22
CA SER A 418 7.87 -35.77 1.64
C SER A 418 7.08 -34.46 1.71
N ILE A 419 6.24 -34.18 0.70
CA ILE A 419 5.39 -32.98 0.69
C ILE A 419 4.25 -33.20 1.70
N LYS A 420 4.03 -32.24 2.61
CA LYS A 420 2.96 -32.31 3.61
C LYS A 420 2.10 -31.05 3.60
N THR A 421 0.84 -31.23 4.01
CA THR A 421 -0.04 -30.13 4.39
C THR A 421 0.08 -29.90 5.90
N PHE A 422 0.29 -28.65 6.30
CA PHE A 422 0.37 -28.24 7.70
C PHE A 422 -0.96 -27.61 8.13
N SER A 423 -1.45 -27.95 9.33
CA SER A 423 -2.73 -27.48 9.87
C SER A 423 -2.66 -26.13 10.59
N SER A 424 -1.45 -25.63 10.84
CA SER A 424 -1.16 -24.37 11.53
C SER A 424 0.04 -23.66 10.89
N PRO A 425 0.22 -22.33 11.11
CA PRO A 425 1.27 -21.55 10.46
C PRO A 425 2.66 -22.03 10.87
N THR A 426 3.36 -22.66 9.93
CA THR A 426 4.63 -23.38 10.18
C THR A 426 5.77 -22.68 9.45
N GLN A 427 6.96 -22.60 10.07
CA GLN A 427 8.13 -21.92 9.53
C GLN A 427 9.10 -22.90 8.85
N CYS A 428 9.84 -22.42 7.86
CA CYS A 428 10.92 -23.14 7.21
C CYS A 428 12.20 -23.11 8.05
N SER A 429 12.76 -24.28 8.35
CA SER A 429 14.00 -24.46 9.10
C SER A 429 15.24 -23.88 8.38
N HIS A 430 15.16 -23.64 7.07
CA HIS A 430 16.26 -23.05 6.30
C HIS A 430 16.25 -21.52 6.33
N CYS A 431 15.18 -20.87 5.81
CA CYS A 431 15.11 -19.41 5.63
C CYS A 431 14.38 -18.65 6.75
N SER A 432 13.88 -19.31 7.79
CA SER A 432 13.03 -18.75 8.87
C SER A 432 11.65 -18.22 8.43
N SER A 433 11.40 -18.06 7.12
CA SER A 433 10.13 -17.59 6.56
C SER A 433 8.95 -18.53 6.81
N LEU A 434 7.74 -17.98 6.72
CA LEU A 434 6.48 -18.69 6.94
C LEU A 434 6.09 -19.51 5.70
N MET A 435 5.62 -20.74 5.89
CA MET A 435 5.09 -21.57 4.81
C MET A 435 3.62 -21.24 4.56
N VAL A 436 3.40 -20.19 3.76
CA VAL A 436 2.09 -19.71 3.34
C VAL A 436 1.44 -20.71 2.37
N GLY A 437 0.13 -20.93 2.50
CA GLY A 437 -0.66 -21.82 1.64
C GLY A 437 -1.70 -22.63 2.42
N LEU A 438 -2.74 -23.12 1.74
CA LEU A 438 -3.80 -23.92 2.36
C LEU A 438 -3.54 -25.44 2.33
N LEU A 439 -2.73 -25.89 1.36
CA LEU A 439 -2.42 -27.28 1.08
C LEU A 439 -0.94 -27.38 0.66
N ARG A 440 -0.24 -28.49 0.94
CA ARG A 440 1.09 -28.82 0.36
C ARG A 440 2.18 -27.73 0.54
N GLN A 441 2.17 -26.98 1.64
CA GLN A 441 2.97 -25.75 1.80
C GLN A 441 4.50 -25.97 1.80
N GLY A 442 4.97 -27.21 1.99
CA GLY A 442 6.39 -27.53 1.95
C GLY A 442 6.70 -29.02 2.08
N TYR A 443 7.99 -29.31 2.14
CA TYR A 443 8.51 -30.64 2.48
C TYR A 443 8.74 -30.75 3.99
N ALA A 444 8.46 -31.92 4.55
CA ALA A 444 8.94 -32.34 5.85
C ALA A 444 9.79 -33.60 5.71
N CYS A 445 10.84 -33.72 6.52
CA CYS A 445 11.57 -34.99 6.62
C CYS A 445 10.73 -36.01 7.41
N GLU A 446 10.81 -37.28 7.02
CA GLU A 446 10.14 -38.40 7.71
C GLU A 446 11.00 -38.97 8.85
N VAL A 447 12.29 -38.62 8.89
CA VAL A 447 13.28 -39.13 9.84
C VAL A 447 13.61 -38.11 10.94
N CYS A 448 13.40 -36.81 10.71
CA CYS A 448 13.60 -35.76 11.72
C CYS A 448 12.68 -34.55 11.50
N SER A 449 12.64 -33.62 12.45
CA SER A 449 11.79 -32.42 12.44
C SER A 449 12.19 -31.32 11.45
N PHE A 450 12.95 -31.64 10.39
CA PHE A 450 13.35 -30.65 9.38
C PHE A 450 12.19 -30.38 8.42
N ILE A 451 11.85 -29.11 8.22
CA ILE A 451 10.70 -28.66 7.44
C ILE A 451 11.16 -27.48 6.55
N CYS A 452 10.79 -27.47 5.27
CA CYS A 452 11.24 -26.42 4.34
C CYS A 452 10.26 -26.14 3.19
N HIS A 453 10.27 -24.92 2.66
CA HIS A 453 9.59 -24.59 1.40
C HIS A 453 10.13 -25.44 0.24
N VAL A 454 9.33 -25.57 -0.82
CA VAL A 454 9.74 -26.26 -2.06
C VAL A 454 11.04 -25.71 -2.65
N CYS A 455 11.22 -24.38 -2.65
CA CYS A 455 12.44 -23.71 -3.12
C CYS A 455 13.65 -23.82 -2.15
N CYS A 456 13.42 -24.22 -0.90
CA CYS A 456 14.49 -24.42 0.11
C CYS A 456 14.95 -25.87 0.21
N LYS A 457 14.32 -26.80 -0.55
CA LYS A 457 14.57 -28.24 -0.52
C LYS A 457 16.03 -28.60 -0.80
N ASP A 458 16.62 -27.99 -1.83
CA ASP A 458 17.98 -28.34 -2.27
C ASP A 458 19.06 -27.69 -1.39
N SER A 459 18.68 -26.70 -0.58
CA SER A 459 19.48 -26.10 0.50
C SER A 459 19.37 -26.84 1.84
N ALA A 460 18.76 -28.04 1.87
CA ALA A 460 18.68 -28.86 3.07
C ALA A 460 20.06 -29.44 3.46
N PRO A 461 20.37 -29.56 4.77
CA PRO A 461 21.59 -30.21 5.23
C PRO A 461 21.69 -31.65 4.72
N GLN A 462 22.84 -32.05 4.18
CA GLN A 462 23.05 -33.38 3.59
C GLN A 462 23.09 -34.52 4.63
N VAL A 463 23.04 -34.19 5.92
CA VAL A 463 23.07 -35.13 7.04
C VAL A 463 21.72 -35.11 7.77
N CYS A 464 21.16 -36.30 7.99
CA CYS A 464 19.95 -36.54 8.77
C CYS A 464 20.24 -37.57 9.89
N PRO A 465 19.74 -37.38 11.13
CA PRO A 465 18.97 -36.23 11.63
C PRO A 465 19.83 -34.99 11.88
N ILE A 466 19.20 -33.81 11.95
CA ILE A 466 19.86 -32.56 12.35
C ILE A 466 19.98 -32.53 13.89
N PRO A 467 21.14 -32.15 14.48
CA PRO A 467 21.30 -31.97 15.92
C PRO A 467 20.31 -30.95 16.51
N PRO A 468 19.79 -31.14 17.73
CA PRO A 468 18.77 -30.26 18.31
C PRO A 468 19.19 -28.79 18.43
N GLU A 469 20.47 -28.51 18.71
CA GLU A 469 21.02 -27.15 18.69
C GLU A 469 21.02 -26.50 17.30
N GLN A 470 21.26 -27.27 16.23
CA GLN A 470 21.17 -26.76 14.85
C GLN A 470 19.72 -26.62 14.36
N ALA A 471 18.78 -27.37 14.96
CA ALA A 471 17.36 -27.22 14.67
C ALA A 471 16.75 -25.94 15.25
N LYS A 472 17.36 -25.33 16.28
CA LYS A 472 16.92 -24.08 16.93
C LYS A 472 17.58 -22.83 16.33
N ARG A 473 17.55 -22.67 15.00
CA ARG A 473 17.99 -21.41 14.37
C ARG A 473 17.11 -20.26 14.91
N HIS A 474 17.73 -19.22 15.48
CA HIS A 474 17.00 -18.10 16.07
C HIS A 474 16.16 -17.34 15.03
N LEU A 475 15.11 -16.64 15.48
CA LEU A 475 14.33 -15.73 14.63
C LEU A 475 15.24 -14.62 14.10
N GLY A 476 14.97 -14.18 12.87
CA GLY A 476 15.80 -13.21 12.17
C GLY A 476 15.31 -12.99 10.74
N VAL A 477 15.48 -11.76 10.28
CA VAL A 477 15.17 -11.30 8.92
C VAL A 477 16.48 -10.97 8.22
N ASP A 478 16.64 -11.45 6.99
CA ASP A 478 17.64 -10.96 6.04
C ASP A 478 17.32 -9.48 5.74
N MET A 479 18.10 -8.57 6.30
CA MET A 479 17.86 -7.13 6.17
C MET A 479 17.97 -6.63 4.72
N GLN A 480 18.75 -7.29 3.86
CA GLN A 480 18.88 -6.88 2.45
C GLN A 480 17.69 -7.36 1.61
N ARG A 481 17.14 -8.54 1.91
CA ARG A 481 16.06 -9.16 1.12
C ARG A 481 14.67 -8.97 1.72
N GLY A 482 14.58 -8.60 3.00
CA GLY A 482 13.33 -8.52 3.77
C GLY A 482 12.74 -9.89 4.16
N ILE A 483 13.47 -10.98 3.91
CA ILE A 483 13.01 -12.37 4.02
C ILE A 483 13.27 -12.94 5.42
N GLY A 484 12.32 -13.67 5.98
CA GLY A 484 12.40 -14.33 7.28
C GLY A 484 11.39 -13.79 8.29
N THR A 485 11.25 -14.48 9.43
CA THR A 485 10.36 -14.05 10.53
C THR A 485 11.10 -13.19 11.55
N ALA A 486 10.60 -11.97 11.80
CA ALA A 486 11.10 -11.07 12.84
C ALA A 486 10.53 -11.41 14.22
N TYR A 487 9.20 -11.48 14.34
CA TYR A 487 8.52 -11.68 15.61
C TYR A 487 7.22 -12.46 15.41
N LYS A 488 6.80 -13.18 16.46
CA LYS A 488 5.58 -13.97 16.47
C LYS A 488 5.06 -14.14 17.89
N GLY A 489 3.75 -14.10 18.08
CA GLY A 489 3.13 -14.20 19.39
C GLY A 489 1.61 -14.22 19.35
N PHE A 490 0.97 -14.47 20.49
CA PHE A 490 -0.48 -14.31 20.60
C PHE A 490 -0.83 -12.85 20.88
N VAL A 491 -1.88 -12.39 20.23
CA VAL A 491 -2.47 -11.06 20.39
C VAL A 491 -3.99 -11.18 20.45
N ARG A 492 -4.66 -10.06 20.70
CA ARG A 492 -6.11 -9.94 20.64
C ARG A 492 -6.50 -8.84 19.65
N VAL A 493 -7.45 -9.13 18.77
CA VAL A 493 -8.01 -8.15 17.82
C VAL A 493 -9.51 -7.97 18.08
N PRO A 494 -10.13 -6.83 17.74
CA PRO A 494 -11.57 -6.65 17.89
C PRO A 494 -12.34 -7.67 17.05
N LYS A 495 -13.43 -8.22 17.59
CA LYS A 495 -14.38 -9.02 16.80
C LYS A 495 -14.99 -8.16 15.68
N PRO A 496 -15.53 -8.73 14.58
CA PRO A 496 -15.93 -7.98 13.38
C PRO A 496 -16.99 -6.87 13.56
N LEU A 497 -17.64 -6.79 14.72
CA LEU A 497 -18.57 -5.73 15.14
C LEU A 497 -17.93 -4.71 16.09
N GLY A 498 -16.60 -4.60 16.07
CA GLY A 498 -15.79 -3.72 16.91
C GLY A 498 -15.67 -4.19 18.38
N VAL A 499 -14.91 -3.41 19.16
CA VAL A 499 -14.59 -3.70 20.57
C VAL A 499 -15.84 -3.88 21.44
N ARG A 500 -17.00 -3.34 21.03
CA ARG A 500 -18.32 -3.56 21.66
C ARG A 500 -18.74 -5.03 21.79
N LYS A 501 -18.26 -5.91 20.90
CA LYS A 501 -18.52 -7.37 20.98
C LYS A 501 -17.33 -8.14 21.59
N GLY A 502 -16.37 -7.43 22.18
CA GLY A 502 -15.17 -7.99 22.77
C GLY A 502 -14.06 -8.25 21.78
N TRP A 503 -13.01 -8.90 22.28
CA TRP A 503 -11.81 -9.25 21.55
C TRP A 503 -11.82 -10.73 21.17
N GLN A 504 -11.28 -11.08 20.01
CA GLN A 504 -10.93 -12.46 19.62
C GLN A 504 -9.42 -12.67 19.75
N ARG A 505 -9.00 -13.89 20.09
CA ARG A 505 -7.59 -14.27 20.15
C ARG A 505 -7.07 -14.56 18.73
N ALA A 506 -5.91 -14.01 18.39
CA ALA A 506 -5.24 -14.25 17.12
C ALA A 506 -3.76 -14.59 17.37
N TYR A 507 -3.15 -15.33 16.44
CA TYR A 507 -1.72 -15.53 16.37
C TYR A 507 -1.15 -14.59 15.32
N ALA A 508 -0.24 -13.70 15.74
CA ALA A 508 0.41 -12.71 14.90
C ALA A 508 1.82 -13.17 14.52
N VAL A 509 2.20 -12.98 13.26
CA VAL A 509 3.53 -13.29 12.73
C VAL A 509 3.98 -12.16 11.80
N VAL A 510 5.15 -11.58 12.05
CA VAL A 510 5.79 -10.61 11.15
C VAL A 510 6.88 -11.31 10.36
N CYS A 511 6.67 -11.48 9.07
CA CYS A 511 7.49 -12.30 8.18
C CYS A 511 7.46 -11.77 6.75
N ASP A 512 8.59 -11.80 6.04
CA ASP A 512 8.68 -11.47 4.59
C ASP A 512 8.05 -10.10 4.24
N CYS A 513 8.41 -9.08 5.04
CA CYS A 513 7.85 -7.73 5.05
C CYS A 513 6.32 -7.62 5.27
N LYS A 514 5.64 -8.66 5.81
CA LYS A 514 4.19 -8.67 6.05
C LYS A 514 3.85 -9.06 7.49
N LEU A 515 2.76 -8.49 8.02
CA LEU A 515 2.13 -8.87 9.28
C LEU A 515 0.93 -9.76 8.97
N PHE A 516 1.05 -11.04 9.31
CA PHE A 516 -0.01 -12.03 9.21
C PHE A 516 -0.75 -12.15 10.54
N LEU A 517 -2.08 -12.29 10.47
CA LEU A 517 -2.94 -12.60 11.59
C LEU A 517 -3.74 -13.87 11.27
N TYR A 518 -3.74 -14.81 12.22
CA TYR A 518 -4.47 -16.07 12.15
C TYR A 518 -5.44 -16.16 13.33
N ASP A 519 -6.73 -16.27 13.06
CA ASP A 519 -7.73 -16.37 14.14
C ASP A 519 -7.58 -17.69 14.90
N VAL A 520 -7.63 -17.62 16.23
CA VAL A 520 -7.59 -18.79 17.13
C VAL A 520 -9.01 -19.03 17.63
N PRO A 521 -9.65 -20.16 17.29
CA PRO A 521 -11.05 -20.40 17.64
C PRO A 521 -11.23 -20.53 19.16
N GLU A 522 -12.32 -19.96 19.67
CA GLU A 522 -12.68 -19.99 21.10
C GLU A 522 -13.29 -21.36 21.46
N GLY A 523 -12.45 -22.39 21.60
CA GLY A 523 -12.87 -23.76 21.87
C GLY A 523 -11.74 -24.70 22.33
N LYS A 524 -11.94 -26.02 22.22
CA LYS A 524 -11.00 -27.05 22.69
C LYS A 524 -9.63 -27.07 21.95
N ALA A 525 -9.53 -26.45 20.78
CA ALA A 525 -8.29 -26.36 20.01
C ALA A 525 -7.57 -25.03 20.30
N THR A 526 -6.41 -25.10 20.96
CA THR A 526 -5.62 -23.91 21.35
C THR A 526 -4.69 -23.37 20.25
N GLN A 527 -4.65 -24.05 19.09
CA GLN A 527 -3.78 -23.75 17.96
C GLN A 527 -4.48 -22.83 16.93
N PRO A 528 -3.76 -21.89 16.29
CA PRO A 528 -4.27 -21.15 15.14
C PRO A 528 -4.46 -22.06 13.92
N GLY A 529 -5.48 -21.77 13.11
CA GLY A 529 -5.64 -22.38 11.79
C GLY A 529 -4.62 -21.86 10.77
N VAL A 530 -4.53 -22.51 9.60
CA VAL A 530 -3.60 -22.15 8.52
C VAL A 530 -4.11 -21.04 7.58
N VAL A 531 -5.40 -20.67 7.68
CA VAL A 531 -6.03 -19.57 6.93
C VAL A 531 -5.74 -18.23 7.62
N ALA A 532 -5.11 -17.29 6.92
CA ALA A 532 -4.91 -15.94 7.46
C ALA A 532 -6.25 -15.18 7.52
N SER A 533 -6.59 -14.60 8.67
CA SER A 533 -7.77 -13.74 8.85
C SER A 533 -7.52 -12.29 8.42
N GLN A 534 -6.25 -11.85 8.40
CA GLN A 534 -5.80 -10.62 7.77
C GLN A 534 -4.30 -10.66 7.45
N VAL A 535 -3.89 -10.01 6.37
CA VAL A 535 -2.47 -9.72 6.06
C VAL A 535 -2.30 -8.23 5.78
N LEU A 536 -1.25 -7.63 6.33
CA LEU A 536 -0.84 -6.23 6.13
C LEU A 536 0.61 -6.18 5.60
N ASP A 537 0.91 -5.30 4.66
CA ASP A 537 2.25 -5.13 4.10
C ASP A 537 2.98 -3.96 4.79
N LEU A 538 4.15 -4.20 5.38
CA LEU A 538 4.92 -3.18 6.12
C LEU A 538 5.63 -2.18 5.19
N ARG A 539 5.58 -2.40 3.87
CA ARG A 539 6.23 -1.55 2.86
C ARG A 539 5.29 -0.49 2.27
N ASP A 540 4.03 -0.47 2.70
CA ASP A 540 3.02 0.54 2.37
C ASP A 540 3.43 1.91 2.96
N GLU A 541 3.29 2.97 2.16
CA GLU A 541 3.68 4.34 2.52
C GLU A 541 2.85 4.91 3.67
N GLU A 542 1.60 4.46 3.81
CA GLU A 542 0.68 4.88 4.89
C GLU A 542 0.70 3.90 6.08
N PHE A 543 1.61 2.91 6.09
CA PHE A 543 1.77 2.03 7.25
C PHE A 543 2.33 2.84 8.42
N THR A 544 1.62 2.86 9.55
CA THR A 544 2.11 3.48 10.78
C THR A 544 1.66 2.67 12.00
N VAL A 545 2.44 2.73 13.07
CA VAL A 545 2.06 2.16 14.36
C VAL A 545 1.95 3.29 15.38
N SER A 546 0.95 3.22 16.27
CA SER A 546 0.82 4.19 17.35
C SER A 546 0.28 3.57 18.63
N SER A 547 0.53 4.22 19.76
CA SER A 547 -0.31 4.07 20.94
C SER A 547 -1.74 4.56 20.66
N VAL A 548 -2.65 4.26 21.58
CA VAL A 548 -4.04 4.74 21.55
C VAL A 548 -4.39 5.43 22.86
N LEU A 549 -5.26 6.43 22.78
CA LEU A 549 -5.80 7.13 23.95
C LEU A 549 -7.10 6.49 24.43
N ALA A 550 -7.53 6.83 25.65
CA ALA A 550 -8.82 6.37 26.18
C ALA A 550 -10.04 6.90 25.38
N SER A 551 -9.88 8.01 24.67
CA SER A 551 -10.81 8.54 23.66
C SER A 551 -11.01 7.60 22.47
N ASP A 552 -9.96 6.90 22.07
CA ASP A 552 -9.93 6.13 20.83
C ASP A 552 -10.60 4.76 21.01
N VAL A 553 -10.66 4.26 22.25
CA VAL A 553 -11.13 2.92 22.59
C VAL A 553 -12.11 2.93 23.77
N ILE A 554 -13.15 3.75 23.67
CA ILE A 554 -14.22 3.96 24.69
C ILE A 554 -14.96 2.70 25.21
N HIS A 555 -14.66 1.50 24.69
CA HIS A 555 -15.23 0.22 25.13
C HIS A 555 -14.18 -0.77 25.68
N ALA A 556 -12.89 -0.41 25.72
CA ALA A 556 -11.85 -1.22 26.37
C ALA A 556 -11.84 -0.98 27.88
N THR A 557 -11.34 -1.94 28.67
CA THR A 557 -11.17 -1.71 30.12
C THR A 557 -9.98 -0.78 30.36
N ARG A 558 -9.99 -0.01 31.46
CA ARG A 558 -8.87 0.88 31.81
C ARG A 558 -7.54 0.13 32.02
N LYS A 559 -7.57 -1.18 32.26
CA LYS A 559 -6.35 -2.02 32.37
C LYS A 559 -5.83 -2.46 31.00
N ASP A 560 -6.69 -2.61 30.00
CA ASP A 560 -6.28 -3.00 28.65
C ASP A 560 -5.68 -1.85 27.85
N ILE A 561 -6.14 -0.60 28.05
CA ILE A 561 -5.73 0.58 27.26
C ILE A 561 -4.19 0.73 27.16
N PRO A 562 -3.39 0.62 28.24
CA PRO A 562 -1.93 0.64 28.14
C PRO A 562 -1.35 -0.45 27.22
N CYS A 563 -2.01 -1.60 27.10
CA CYS A 563 -1.61 -2.76 26.30
C CYS A 563 -2.12 -2.74 24.85
N ILE A 564 -2.98 -1.78 24.46
CA ILE A 564 -3.48 -1.63 23.08
C ILE A 564 -2.54 -0.74 22.26
N PHE A 565 -2.28 -1.14 21.02
CA PHE A 565 -1.70 -0.31 19.96
C PHE A 565 -2.60 -0.32 18.72
N ARG A 566 -2.37 0.64 17.82
CA ARG A 566 -3.05 0.80 16.53
C ARG A 566 -2.03 0.59 15.42
N VAL A 567 -2.38 -0.23 14.44
CA VAL A 567 -1.67 -0.34 13.16
C VAL A 567 -2.55 0.29 12.09
N THR A 568 -2.00 1.26 11.37
CA THR A 568 -2.65 1.92 10.23
C THR A 568 -2.06 1.41 8.93
N SER A 569 -2.84 1.42 7.84
CA SER A 569 -2.39 1.09 6.47
C SER A 569 -3.30 1.76 5.44
N SER A 570 -2.89 1.83 4.18
CA SER A 570 -3.71 2.37 3.09
C SER A 570 -4.94 1.49 2.78
N LEU A 571 -6.02 2.13 2.31
CA LEU A 571 -7.20 1.47 1.73
C LEU A 571 -7.41 1.88 0.28
N LEU A 572 -7.32 3.18 -0.01
CA LEU A 572 -7.57 3.78 -1.32
C LEU A 572 -6.59 4.93 -1.55
N SER A 573 -6.08 5.07 -2.77
CA SER A 573 -5.10 6.11 -3.11
C SER A 573 -5.73 7.45 -3.47
N SER A 574 -7.01 7.45 -3.90
CA SER A 574 -7.79 8.64 -4.22
C SER A 574 -9.29 8.37 -3.99
N PRO A 575 -9.97 9.10 -3.10
CA PRO A 575 -9.37 9.94 -2.06
C PRO A 575 -8.47 9.08 -1.14
N ARG A 576 -7.44 9.67 -0.52
CA ARG A 576 -6.59 8.94 0.44
C ARG A 576 -7.43 8.52 1.64
N ARG A 577 -7.65 7.22 1.81
CA ARG A 577 -8.30 6.61 2.98
C ARG A 577 -7.38 5.55 3.56
N SER A 578 -7.35 5.45 4.89
CA SER A 578 -6.53 4.48 5.63
C SER A 578 -7.38 3.63 6.56
N ALA A 579 -7.04 2.34 6.69
CA ALA A 579 -7.61 1.45 7.69
C ALA A 579 -6.79 1.54 8.98
N SER A 580 -7.47 1.56 10.13
CA SER A 580 -6.82 1.31 11.42
C SER A 580 -7.32 -0.02 12.01
N LEU A 581 -6.36 -0.86 12.42
CA LEU A 581 -6.56 -2.08 13.17
C LEU A 581 -6.08 -1.86 14.60
N LEU A 582 -6.94 -2.12 15.58
CA LEU A 582 -6.53 -2.17 16.98
C LEU A 582 -5.97 -3.56 17.31
N VAL A 583 -4.87 -3.60 18.04
CA VAL A 583 -4.24 -4.83 18.52
C VAL A 583 -3.96 -4.69 20.02
N LEU A 584 -4.49 -5.62 20.81
CA LEU A 584 -4.27 -5.74 22.25
C LEU A 584 -3.20 -6.81 22.49
N ALA A 585 -2.06 -6.38 23.05
CA ALA A 585 -1.01 -7.28 23.50
C ALA A 585 -1.36 -7.92 24.86
N GLU A 586 -0.68 -9.00 25.23
CA GLU A 586 -0.87 -9.67 26.54
C GLU A 586 -0.33 -8.85 27.72
N SER A 587 0.55 -7.88 27.46
CA SER A 587 1.03 -6.89 28.44
C SER A 587 1.53 -5.61 27.75
N GLU A 588 1.72 -4.54 28.53
CA GLU A 588 2.32 -3.30 28.05
C GLU A 588 3.79 -3.51 27.60
N ALA A 589 4.52 -4.41 28.25
CA ALA A 589 5.87 -4.81 27.83
C ALA A 589 5.87 -5.53 26.48
N GLU A 590 4.90 -6.42 26.23
CA GLU A 590 4.72 -7.03 24.90
C GLU A 590 4.31 -6.00 23.86
N LYS A 591 3.42 -5.06 24.18
CA LYS A 591 3.11 -3.94 23.27
C LYS A 591 4.39 -3.16 22.91
N ARG A 592 5.24 -2.82 23.88
CA ARG A 592 6.49 -2.09 23.61
C ARG A 592 7.43 -2.87 22.67
N LYS A 593 7.50 -4.20 22.78
CA LYS A 593 8.19 -5.05 21.79
C LYS A 593 7.52 -5.00 20.41
N TRP A 594 6.21 -5.23 20.33
CA TRP A 594 5.45 -5.21 19.07
C TRP A 594 5.61 -3.89 18.32
N VAL A 595 5.44 -2.76 19.01
CA VAL A 595 5.57 -1.42 18.43
C VAL A 595 7.00 -1.17 17.94
N GLY A 596 8.00 -1.33 18.80
CA GLY A 596 9.41 -1.08 18.43
C GLY A 596 9.96 -2.00 17.34
N ILE A 597 9.47 -3.24 17.24
CA ILE A 597 9.83 -4.16 16.14
C ILE A 597 9.21 -3.71 14.83
N LEU A 598 7.93 -3.29 14.82
CA LEU A 598 7.28 -2.82 13.59
C LEU A 598 7.90 -1.50 13.10
N GLU A 599 8.10 -0.53 13.98
CA GLU A 599 8.76 0.76 13.69
C GLU A 599 10.22 0.57 13.24
N GLY A 600 10.96 -0.32 13.91
CA GLY A 600 12.33 -0.69 13.53
C GLY A 600 12.40 -1.33 12.15
N LEU A 601 11.48 -2.25 11.82
CA LEU A 601 11.40 -2.86 10.49
C LEU A 601 11.05 -1.85 9.40
N GLN A 602 10.10 -0.93 9.63
CA GLN A 602 9.83 0.16 8.67
C GLN A 602 11.09 1.00 8.42
N THR A 603 11.82 1.34 9.48
CA THR A 603 13.07 2.10 9.39
C THR A 603 14.14 1.36 8.58
N ILE A 604 14.26 0.04 8.74
CA ILE A 604 15.16 -0.82 7.97
C ILE A 604 14.72 -0.90 6.50
N PHE A 605 13.44 -1.12 6.23
CA PHE A 605 12.92 -1.22 4.86
C PHE A 605 13.03 0.11 4.10
N ALA A 606 12.86 1.25 4.77
CA ALA A 606 13.11 2.57 4.22
C ALA A 606 14.60 2.77 3.85
N LYS A 607 15.52 2.48 4.78
CA LYS A 607 16.98 2.56 4.55
C LYS A 607 17.44 1.67 3.39
N ASN A 608 16.92 0.44 3.32
CA ASN A 608 17.32 -0.55 2.32
C ASN A 608 16.50 -0.45 1.01
N ASN A 609 15.73 0.63 0.83
CA ASN A 609 14.91 0.91 -0.37
C ASN A 609 13.92 -0.21 -0.76
N LEU A 610 13.47 -1.01 0.21
CA LEU A 610 12.49 -2.09 0.05
C LEU A 610 11.05 -1.54 -0.04
N LYS A 611 10.85 -0.43 -0.75
CA LYS A 611 9.55 0.24 -0.92
C LYS A 611 8.58 -0.62 -1.74
N LEU A 612 7.29 -0.56 -1.40
CA LEU A 612 6.24 -1.19 -2.19
C LEU A 612 6.18 -0.55 -3.58
N ARG A 613 6.29 -1.37 -4.64
CA ARG A 613 6.00 -0.94 -6.01
C ARG A 613 4.58 -1.39 -6.35
N PRO A 614 3.57 -0.50 -6.37
CA PRO A 614 2.19 -0.90 -6.61
C PRO A 614 2.01 -1.44 -8.04
N ALA A 615 1.74 -2.75 -8.13
CA ALA A 615 1.30 -3.40 -9.36
C ALA A 615 -0.18 -3.11 -9.65
N LEU A 616 -0.95 -2.82 -8.57
CA LEU A 616 -2.35 -2.44 -8.62
C LEU A 616 -2.58 -1.18 -7.75
N SER A 617 -3.22 -0.17 -8.32
CA SER A 617 -3.55 1.11 -7.68
C SER A 617 -5.07 1.29 -7.65
N LEU A 618 -5.63 1.42 -6.44
CA LEU A 618 -7.08 1.44 -6.21
C LEU A 618 -7.61 2.85 -5.95
N ARG A 619 -8.56 3.28 -6.78
CA ARG A 619 -9.23 4.58 -6.72
C ARG A 619 -10.74 4.39 -6.53
N GLU A 620 -11.35 5.26 -5.74
CA GLU A 620 -12.81 5.32 -5.59
C GLU A 620 -13.42 5.89 -6.88
N ALA A 621 -14.16 5.08 -7.61
CA ALA A 621 -14.85 5.52 -8.83
C ALA A 621 -16.24 6.08 -8.52
N TYR A 622 -16.92 5.55 -7.51
CA TYR A 622 -18.16 6.12 -6.95
C TYR A 622 -18.34 5.78 -5.47
N ASP A 623 -18.91 6.75 -4.75
CA ASP A 623 -19.24 6.69 -3.33
C ASP A 623 -20.56 5.92 -3.06
N SER A 624 -20.95 5.83 -1.80
CA SER A 624 -22.15 5.10 -1.37
C SER A 624 -23.49 5.81 -1.68
N SER A 625 -23.46 7.06 -2.15
CA SER A 625 -24.66 7.82 -2.54
C SER A 625 -25.43 7.16 -3.69
N LEU A 626 -24.76 6.43 -4.58
CA LEU A 626 -25.34 5.78 -5.75
C LEU A 626 -26.21 4.56 -5.36
N PRO A 627 -27.55 4.64 -5.43
CA PRO A 627 -28.41 3.58 -4.91
C PRO A 627 -28.26 2.25 -5.67
N ALA A 628 -27.85 2.32 -6.94
CA ALA A 628 -27.59 1.16 -7.79
C ALA A 628 -26.39 0.30 -7.34
N ILE A 629 -25.44 0.85 -6.57
CA ILE A 629 -24.33 0.07 -6.00
C ILE A 629 -24.85 -0.95 -4.98
N LYS A 630 -25.87 -0.60 -4.20
CA LYS A 630 -26.46 -1.48 -3.18
C LYS A 630 -27.17 -2.70 -3.78
N THR A 631 -27.60 -2.63 -5.04
CA THR A 631 -28.21 -3.74 -5.78
C THR A 631 -27.30 -4.31 -6.88
N ALA A 632 -26.01 -3.93 -6.89
CA ALA A 632 -25.03 -4.42 -7.86
C ALA A 632 -24.73 -5.92 -7.67
N LEU A 633 -24.86 -6.67 -8.76
CA LEU A 633 -24.44 -8.06 -8.86
C LEU A 633 -22.96 -8.10 -9.31
N SER A 634 -22.39 -9.29 -9.54
CA SER A 634 -20.99 -9.44 -9.98
C SER A 634 -20.82 -9.10 -11.47
N ALA A 635 -21.29 -7.92 -11.87
CA ALA A 635 -21.41 -7.49 -13.26
C ALA A 635 -21.13 -5.99 -13.39
N ALA A 636 -19.96 -5.65 -13.91
CA ALA A 636 -19.64 -4.33 -14.41
C ALA A 636 -18.71 -4.43 -15.63
N ALA A 637 -18.59 -3.35 -16.40
CA ALA A 637 -17.59 -3.23 -17.48
C ALA A 637 -17.25 -1.76 -17.74
N VAL A 638 -15.98 -1.46 -18.02
CA VAL A 638 -15.57 -0.14 -18.50
C VAL A 638 -15.97 -0.01 -19.97
N VAL A 639 -16.75 1.01 -20.31
CA VAL A 639 -17.25 1.25 -21.68
C VAL A 639 -16.29 2.15 -22.45
N ASP A 640 -15.79 3.19 -21.79
CA ASP A 640 -14.74 4.10 -22.26
C ASP A 640 -14.15 4.89 -21.06
N ARG A 641 -13.31 5.90 -21.34
CA ARG A 641 -12.65 6.73 -20.31
C ARG A 641 -13.60 7.46 -19.36
N GLU A 642 -14.86 7.68 -19.72
CA GLU A 642 -15.82 8.41 -18.86
C GLU A 642 -16.98 7.55 -18.38
N ARG A 643 -17.14 6.32 -18.88
CA ARG A 643 -18.39 5.54 -18.73
C ARG A 643 -18.17 4.13 -18.21
N VAL A 644 -18.87 3.80 -17.13
CA VAL A 644 -18.92 2.46 -16.53
C VAL A 644 -20.32 1.87 -16.67
N ALA A 645 -20.43 0.66 -17.19
CA ALA A 645 -21.66 -0.13 -17.15
C ALA A 645 -21.70 -0.97 -15.86
N LEU A 646 -22.84 -0.97 -15.17
CA LEU A 646 -23.09 -1.67 -13.91
C LEU A 646 -24.41 -2.47 -14.00
N GLY A 647 -24.34 -3.76 -13.70
CA GLY A 647 -25.45 -4.70 -13.70
C GLY A 647 -26.03 -4.90 -12.30
N THR A 648 -27.34 -4.73 -12.16
CA THR A 648 -28.03 -4.84 -10.87
C THR A 648 -29.16 -5.87 -10.90
N GLU A 649 -29.79 -6.08 -9.75
CA GLU A 649 -31.08 -6.79 -9.61
C GLU A 649 -32.17 -6.25 -10.57
N ASP A 650 -32.15 -4.95 -10.88
CA ASP A 650 -33.22 -4.23 -11.58
C ASP A 650 -32.92 -3.85 -13.04
N GLY A 651 -31.67 -3.95 -13.51
CA GLY A 651 -31.33 -3.58 -14.89
C GLY A 651 -29.84 -3.37 -15.15
N LEU A 652 -29.55 -2.85 -16.34
CA LEU A 652 -28.24 -2.33 -16.72
C LEU A 652 -28.25 -0.81 -16.62
N TYR A 653 -27.27 -0.26 -15.90
CA TYR A 653 -27.07 1.17 -15.71
C TYR A 653 -25.71 1.56 -16.28
N VAL A 654 -25.63 2.68 -16.98
CA VAL A 654 -24.37 3.29 -17.44
C VAL A 654 -24.19 4.59 -16.67
N ILE A 655 -23.02 4.75 -16.08
CA ILE A 655 -22.69 5.86 -15.18
C ILE A 655 -21.61 6.70 -15.87
N GLU A 656 -21.87 7.99 -16.11
CA GLU A 656 -20.90 8.93 -16.68
C GLU A 656 -20.13 9.63 -15.55
N VAL A 657 -18.93 9.12 -15.23
CA VAL A 657 -18.15 9.46 -14.02
C VAL A 657 -17.85 10.96 -13.93
N ASN A 658 -17.49 11.59 -15.04
CA ASN A 658 -17.19 13.03 -15.09
C ASN A 658 -18.42 13.95 -15.01
N LYS A 659 -19.64 13.43 -15.03
CA LYS A 659 -20.87 14.24 -15.15
C LYS A 659 -21.95 13.91 -14.13
N ASP A 660 -21.75 12.90 -13.29
CA ASP A 660 -22.74 12.39 -12.33
C ASP A 660 -24.11 12.08 -12.96
N VAL A 661 -24.09 11.53 -14.18
CA VAL A 661 -25.28 11.10 -14.92
C VAL A 661 -25.39 9.57 -14.83
N ILE A 662 -26.56 9.07 -14.43
CA ILE A 662 -26.89 7.64 -14.59
C ILE A 662 -27.92 7.49 -15.71
N VAL A 663 -27.62 6.64 -16.68
CA VAL A 663 -28.49 6.26 -17.79
C VAL A 663 -28.89 4.80 -17.61
N ARG A 664 -30.20 4.51 -17.45
CA ARG A 664 -30.71 3.13 -17.45
C ARG A 664 -30.78 2.63 -18.89
N ALA A 665 -29.84 1.75 -19.24
CA ALA A 665 -29.66 1.22 -20.58
C ALA A 665 -30.69 0.13 -20.91
N THR A 666 -30.90 -0.82 -20.00
CA THR A 666 -31.86 -1.92 -20.18
C THR A 666 -32.59 -2.26 -18.88
N ASP A 667 -33.87 -2.63 -18.97
CA ASP A 667 -34.70 -3.05 -17.83
C ASP A 667 -34.56 -4.56 -17.50
N SER A 668 -33.49 -5.19 -17.97
CA SER A 668 -33.19 -6.62 -17.85
C SER A 668 -32.88 -7.04 -16.41
N LYS A 669 -33.84 -7.70 -15.74
CA LYS A 669 -33.75 -8.04 -14.31
C LYS A 669 -32.65 -9.07 -14.01
N LYS A 670 -31.93 -8.86 -12.89
CA LYS A 670 -30.81 -9.66 -12.39
C LYS A 670 -29.71 -9.87 -13.45
N VAL A 671 -28.98 -8.81 -13.79
CA VAL A 671 -27.79 -8.88 -14.66
C VAL A 671 -26.62 -9.47 -13.87
N GLN A 672 -26.23 -10.71 -14.14
CA GLN A 672 -25.22 -11.46 -13.39
C GLN A 672 -23.80 -11.38 -14.00
N GLN A 673 -23.68 -11.11 -15.30
CA GLN A 673 -22.41 -10.84 -15.98
C GLN A 673 -22.67 -9.89 -17.15
N ILE A 674 -21.72 -8.99 -17.43
CA ILE A 674 -21.68 -8.11 -18.61
C ILE A 674 -20.42 -8.44 -19.39
N GLU A 675 -20.54 -8.59 -20.71
CA GLU A 675 -19.42 -8.82 -21.61
C GLU A 675 -19.55 -7.86 -22.81
N LEU A 676 -18.48 -7.10 -23.11
CA LEU A 676 -18.48 -6.08 -24.16
C LEU A 676 -17.74 -6.58 -25.41
N ILE A 677 -18.31 -6.34 -26.60
CA ILE A 677 -17.61 -6.60 -27.88
C ILE A 677 -17.56 -5.30 -28.70
N PRO A 678 -16.60 -4.38 -28.41
CA PRO A 678 -16.52 -3.08 -29.08
C PRO A 678 -16.38 -3.17 -30.60
N LYS A 679 -15.57 -4.13 -31.09
CA LYS A 679 -15.31 -4.38 -32.52
C LYS A 679 -16.57 -4.67 -33.34
N GLU A 680 -17.64 -5.16 -32.70
CA GLU A 680 -18.91 -5.58 -33.32
C GLU A 680 -20.09 -4.69 -32.87
N ARG A 681 -19.81 -3.67 -32.04
CA ARG A 681 -20.78 -2.80 -31.36
C ARG A 681 -21.92 -3.59 -30.69
N LEU A 682 -21.54 -4.57 -29.85
CA LEU A 682 -22.47 -5.38 -29.05
C LEU A 682 -22.16 -5.32 -27.55
N VAL A 683 -23.22 -5.54 -26.78
CA VAL A 683 -23.21 -5.80 -25.34
C VAL A 683 -23.91 -7.14 -25.11
N VAL A 684 -23.31 -8.01 -24.31
CA VAL A 684 -23.88 -9.31 -23.98
C VAL A 684 -24.12 -9.36 -22.48
N LEU A 685 -25.33 -9.74 -22.07
CA LEU A 685 -25.75 -9.82 -20.68
C LEU A 685 -26.13 -11.25 -20.33
N LEU A 686 -25.63 -11.77 -19.22
CA LEU A 686 -26.20 -12.97 -18.58
C LEU A 686 -27.24 -12.50 -17.56
N CYS A 687 -28.54 -12.71 -17.82
CA CYS A 687 -29.60 -12.15 -16.98
C CYS A 687 -30.85 -13.02 -16.79
N GLY A 688 -31.70 -12.60 -15.85
CA GLY A 688 -32.95 -13.25 -15.48
C GLY A 688 -32.79 -14.46 -14.55
N ARG A 689 -33.88 -14.88 -13.90
CA ARG A 689 -33.90 -15.99 -12.93
C ARG A 689 -33.35 -17.32 -13.50
N ASN A 690 -33.55 -17.53 -14.80
CA ASN A 690 -33.11 -18.74 -15.51
C ASN A 690 -31.72 -18.60 -16.16
N ARG A 691 -30.99 -17.51 -15.90
CA ARG A 691 -29.67 -17.19 -16.48
C ARG A 691 -29.61 -17.40 -18.00
N HIS A 692 -30.35 -16.57 -18.75
CA HIS A 692 -30.27 -16.53 -20.21
C HIS A 692 -29.26 -15.50 -20.68
N VAL A 693 -28.66 -15.73 -21.85
CA VAL A 693 -27.81 -14.75 -22.53
C VAL A 693 -28.71 -13.85 -23.40
N HIS A 694 -28.60 -12.54 -23.22
CA HIS A 694 -29.29 -11.51 -24.01
C HIS A 694 -28.25 -10.70 -24.80
N LEU A 695 -28.53 -10.44 -26.08
CA LEU A 695 -27.68 -9.64 -26.96
C LEU A 695 -28.33 -8.28 -27.21
N HIS A 696 -27.65 -7.20 -26.82
CA HIS A 696 -28.08 -5.82 -27.06
C HIS A 696 -27.10 -5.07 -27.99
N PRO A 697 -27.60 -4.15 -28.84
CA PRO A 697 -26.74 -3.28 -29.63
C PRO A 697 -26.06 -2.22 -28.73
N TRP A 698 -24.87 -1.77 -29.10
CA TRP A 698 -24.10 -0.76 -28.34
C TRP A 698 -24.89 0.52 -28.01
N GLY A 699 -25.80 0.95 -28.89
CA GLY A 699 -26.66 2.12 -28.67
C GLY A 699 -27.56 2.03 -27.43
N ALA A 700 -27.80 0.84 -26.87
CA ALA A 700 -28.48 0.69 -25.59
C ALA A 700 -27.71 1.37 -24.43
N LEU A 701 -26.37 1.37 -24.48
CA LEU A 701 -25.51 2.05 -23.49
C LEU A 701 -25.66 3.58 -23.52
N GLU A 702 -26.09 4.14 -24.66
CA GLU A 702 -26.35 5.58 -24.83
C GLU A 702 -27.74 5.98 -24.32
N GLY A 703 -28.52 5.01 -23.80
CA GLY A 703 -29.87 5.21 -23.29
C GLY A 703 -30.97 5.27 -24.36
N ALA A 704 -30.62 4.97 -25.61
CA ALA A 704 -31.61 4.77 -26.68
C ALA A 704 -32.50 3.57 -26.35
N GLU A 705 -33.72 3.56 -26.87
CA GLU A 705 -34.55 2.36 -26.77
C GLU A 705 -33.92 1.24 -27.61
N ALA A 706 -33.62 0.11 -26.97
CA ALA A 706 -33.03 -1.04 -27.65
C ALA A 706 -34.04 -1.60 -28.65
N ALA A 707 -33.87 -1.25 -29.92
CA ALA A 707 -34.81 -1.59 -31.00
C ALA A 707 -35.13 -3.10 -31.07
N PHE A 708 -34.19 -3.95 -30.64
CA PHE A 708 -34.39 -5.37 -30.42
C PHE A 708 -33.61 -5.82 -29.17
N ASP A 709 -34.23 -6.67 -28.34
CA ASP A 709 -33.57 -7.51 -27.34
C ASP A 709 -33.55 -8.95 -27.87
N VAL A 710 -32.37 -9.51 -28.13
CA VAL A 710 -32.24 -10.87 -28.65
C VAL A 710 -31.87 -11.81 -27.52
N LYS A 711 -32.91 -12.34 -26.86
CA LYS A 711 -32.81 -13.40 -25.86
C LYS A 711 -32.46 -14.74 -26.53
N LEU A 712 -31.34 -15.33 -26.12
CA LEU A 712 -30.98 -16.70 -26.50
C LEU A 712 -31.75 -17.69 -25.61
N ALA A 713 -32.77 -18.34 -26.19
CA ALA A 713 -33.59 -19.32 -25.49
C ALA A 713 -32.78 -20.58 -25.10
N GLU A 714 -31.83 -20.97 -25.96
CA GLU A 714 -31.01 -22.17 -25.86
C GLU A 714 -30.04 -22.15 -24.66
N THR A 715 -29.53 -20.98 -24.26
CA THR A 715 -28.52 -20.84 -23.19
C THR A 715 -29.16 -20.88 -21.78
N LYS A 716 -30.20 -21.69 -21.57
CA LYS A 716 -30.96 -21.75 -20.32
C LYS A 716 -30.12 -22.37 -19.20
N GLY A 717 -29.95 -21.67 -18.09
CA GLY A 717 -29.18 -22.15 -16.93
C GLY A 717 -27.66 -22.00 -17.10
N CYS A 718 -27.22 -21.07 -17.95
CA CYS A 718 -25.81 -20.74 -18.14
C CYS A 718 -25.18 -20.23 -16.83
N GLN A 719 -24.05 -20.80 -16.43
CA GLN A 719 -23.33 -20.46 -15.19
C GLN A 719 -22.20 -19.45 -15.42
N ALA A 720 -21.48 -19.56 -16.55
CA ALA A 720 -20.39 -18.67 -16.95
C ALA A 720 -20.45 -18.35 -18.45
N LEU A 721 -20.03 -17.13 -18.83
CA LEU A 721 -19.94 -16.63 -20.20
C LEU A 721 -18.51 -16.11 -20.45
N ALA A 722 -18.04 -16.15 -21.68
CA ALA A 722 -16.88 -15.36 -22.14
C ALA A 722 -17.10 -14.92 -23.59
N ALA A 723 -16.48 -13.81 -24.03
CA ALA A 723 -16.33 -13.44 -25.42
C ALA A 723 -14.87 -13.58 -25.88
N GLY A 724 -14.70 -13.89 -27.17
CA GLY A 724 -13.39 -13.94 -27.79
C GLY A 724 -13.49 -13.80 -29.30
N ALA A 725 -12.39 -13.44 -29.95
CA ALA A 725 -12.32 -13.29 -31.41
C ALA A 725 -11.24 -14.18 -32.05
N PRO A 726 -11.26 -15.52 -31.80
CA PRO A 726 -10.14 -16.41 -32.11
C PRO A 726 -9.80 -16.54 -33.60
N ALA A 727 -10.76 -16.29 -34.51
CA ALA A 727 -10.58 -16.50 -35.95
C ALA A 727 -11.30 -15.43 -36.79
N ARG A 728 -10.92 -14.15 -36.64
CA ARG A 728 -11.51 -12.97 -37.33
C ARG A 728 -13.04 -12.80 -37.18
N ARG A 729 -13.69 -13.53 -36.27
CA ARG A 729 -15.13 -13.44 -35.96
C ARG A 729 -15.35 -13.50 -34.45
N PRO A 730 -16.37 -12.82 -33.90
CA PRO A 730 -16.74 -12.92 -32.50
C PRO A 730 -17.38 -14.28 -32.19
N LEU A 731 -16.91 -14.93 -31.12
CA LEU A 731 -17.49 -16.16 -30.59
C LEU A 731 -17.92 -15.93 -29.14
N LEU A 732 -19.11 -16.43 -28.80
CA LEU A 732 -19.67 -16.42 -27.45
C LEU A 732 -19.90 -17.86 -26.96
N PRO A 733 -18.90 -18.50 -26.35
CA PRO A 733 -19.11 -19.68 -25.53
C PRO A 733 -19.94 -19.34 -24.28
N ALA A 734 -20.95 -20.17 -24.02
CA ALA A 734 -21.81 -20.12 -22.85
C ALA A 734 -21.81 -21.51 -22.17
N GLY A 735 -21.44 -21.55 -20.89
CA GLY A 735 -21.32 -22.79 -20.12
C GLY A 735 -22.56 -23.07 -19.27
N GLY A 736 -23.34 -24.09 -19.63
CA GLY A 736 -24.39 -24.67 -18.79
C GLY A 736 -23.85 -25.75 -17.84
N ARG A 737 -24.72 -26.35 -17.02
CA ARG A 737 -24.33 -27.28 -15.93
C ARG A 737 -23.42 -28.44 -16.33
N GLN A 738 -23.49 -28.96 -17.55
CA GLN A 738 -22.63 -30.05 -18.07
C GLN A 738 -22.34 -29.91 -19.58
N ALA A 739 -22.59 -28.75 -20.18
CA ALA A 739 -22.47 -28.53 -21.62
C ALA A 739 -21.98 -27.12 -21.92
N ALA A 740 -21.06 -26.98 -22.87
CA ALA A 740 -20.60 -25.71 -23.40
C ALA A 740 -21.14 -25.54 -24.83
N GLY A 741 -21.92 -24.48 -25.06
CA GLY A 741 -22.46 -24.13 -26.37
C GLY A 741 -21.82 -22.85 -26.90
N ALA A 742 -21.43 -22.84 -28.18
CA ALA A 742 -20.80 -21.67 -28.80
C ALA A 742 -21.71 -21.02 -29.85
N VAL A 743 -22.03 -19.74 -29.65
CA VAL A 743 -22.89 -18.94 -30.53
C VAL A 743 -22.05 -17.94 -31.32
N LEU A 744 -22.31 -17.85 -32.63
CA LEU A 744 -21.66 -16.91 -33.55
C LEU A 744 -22.72 -15.97 -34.16
N ARG A 745 -22.34 -14.72 -34.41
CA ARG A 745 -23.18 -13.75 -35.16
C ARG A 745 -22.83 -13.75 -36.65
N GLY A 746 -23.85 -13.73 -37.51
CA GLY A 746 -23.71 -13.45 -38.94
C GLY A 746 -23.62 -11.96 -39.24
N ARG A 747 -22.75 -11.56 -40.18
CA ARG A 747 -22.56 -10.16 -40.58
C ARG A 747 -23.76 -9.69 -41.42
N GLY A 748 -24.59 -8.80 -40.87
CA GLY A 748 -25.75 -8.25 -41.55
C GLY A 748 -26.50 -7.19 -40.71
N PRO A 749 -27.46 -6.46 -41.30
CA PRO A 749 -28.14 -5.33 -40.64
C PRO A 749 -29.08 -5.74 -39.50
N ARG A 750 -29.49 -7.01 -39.44
CA ARG A 750 -30.17 -7.60 -38.27
C ARG A 750 -29.22 -8.59 -37.57
N PRO A 751 -29.19 -8.67 -36.22
CA PRO A 751 -28.34 -9.59 -35.46
C PRO A 751 -28.81 -11.05 -35.58
N HIS A 752 -28.50 -11.68 -36.71
CA HIS A 752 -28.69 -13.12 -36.88
C HIS A 752 -27.63 -13.86 -36.06
N HIS A 753 -28.07 -14.61 -35.05
CA HIS A 753 -27.23 -15.53 -34.28
C HIS A 753 -27.39 -16.94 -34.82
N ARG A 754 -26.32 -17.74 -34.75
CA ARG A 754 -26.32 -19.17 -35.07
C ARG A 754 -25.49 -19.90 -34.02
N LYS A 755 -26.10 -20.86 -33.33
CA LYS A 755 -25.38 -21.88 -32.56
C LYS A 755 -24.51 -22.67 -33.54
N LEU A 756 -23.19 -22.69 -33.31
CA LEU A 756 -22.25 -23.41 -34.16
C LEU A 756 -22.11 -24.86 -33.72
N TRP A 757 -21.91 -25.06 -32.42
CA TRP A 757 -21.70 -26.36 -31.79
C TRP A 757 -22.12 -26.32 -30.33
N GLU A 758 -22.30 -27.53 -29.78
CA GLU A 758 -22.50 -27.81 -28.37
C GLU A 758 -21.67 -29.07 -28.06
N VAL A 759 -20.84 -28.99 -27.01
CA VAL A 759 -19.97 -30.09 -26.58
C VAL A 759 -20.22 -30.32 -25.10
N GLN A 760 -20.35 -31.59 -24.72
CA GLN A 760 -20.48 -32.00 -23.33
C GLN A 760 -19.19 -31.66 -22.56
N ALA A 761 -19.30 -30.96 -21.45
CA ALA A 761 -18.17 -30.62 -20.61
C ALA A 761 -17.74 -31.87 -19.78
N PRO A 762 -16.44 -32.04 -19.46
CA PRO A 762 -15.96 -33.15 -18.62
C PRO A 762 -16.57 -33.19 -17.21
N GLY A 763 -17.13 -32.08 -16.73
CA GLY A 763 -17.76 -31.95 -15.42
C GLY A 763 -18.64 -30.69 -15.37
N VAL A 764 -18.96 -30.23 -14.15
CA VAL A 764 -19.73 -29.00 -13.97
C VAL A 764 -18.87 -27.79 -14.35
N VAL A 765 -19.39 -26.91 -15.20
CA VAL A 765 -18.67 -25.70 -15.65
C VAL A 765 -18.61 -24.68 -14.51
N GLN A 766 -17.43 -24.53 -13.93
CA GLN A 766 -17.15 -23.56 -12.87
C GLN A 766 -16.58 -22.26 -13.43
N TRP A 767 -15.70 -22.37 -14.43
CA TRP A 767 -15.07 -21.24 -15.11
C TRP A 767 -15.06 -21.45 -16.63
N LEU A 768 -15.00 -20.36 -17.40
CA LEU A 768 -15.03 -20.37 -18.85
C LEU A 768 -14.19 -19.20 -19.39
N GLY A 769 -13.31 -19.47 -20.36
CA GLY A 769 -12.45 -18.45 -20.96
C GLY A 769 -11.83 -18.88 -22.29
N PHE A 770 -10.85 -18.11 -22.77
CA PHE A 770 -10.11 -18.41 -24.01
C PHE A 770 -8.61 -18.55 -23.73
N LEU A 771 -8.02 -19.68 -24.12
CA LEU A 771 -6.56 -19.92 -24.12
C LEU A 771 -6.15 -20.37 -25.54
N ARG A 772 -5.09 -19.79 -26.11
CA ARG A 772 -4.61 -20.10 -27.48
C ARG A 772 -5.69 -20.07 -28.57
N GLY A 773 -6.68 -19.19 -28.44
CA GLY A 773 -7.82 -19.11 -29.35
C GLY A 773 -8.79 -20.30 -29.28
N ARG A 774 -8.61 -21.24 -28.35
CA ARG A 774 -9.57 -22.31 -28.02
C ARG A 774 -10.38 -21.93 -26.79
N VAL A 775 -11.57 -22.49 -26.65
CA VAL A 775 -12.41 -22.29 -25.44
C VAL A 775 -11.87 -23.20 -24.35
N CYS A 776 -11.59 -22.63 -23.17
CA CYS A 776 -11.17 -23.37 -21.99
C CYS A 776 -12.32 -23.44 -20.98
N VAL A 777 -12.59 -24.65 -20.48
CA VAL A 777 -13.62 -24.94 -19.48
C VAL A 777 -12.92 -25.40 -18.20
N GLY A 778 -13.15 -24.67 -17.09
CA GLY A 778 -12.78 -25.11 -15.75
C GLY A 778 -13.89 -25.96 -15.13
N TYR A 779 -13.52 -27.08 -14.53
CA TYR A 779 -14.39 -28.02 -13.84
C TYR A 779 -13.71 -28.52 -12.54
N PRO A 780 -14.41 -29.19 -11.62
CA PRO A 780 -13.79 -29.66 -10.38
C PRO A 780 -12.54 -30.51 -10.64
N SER A 781 -11.42 -30.09 -10.05
CA SER A 781 -10.08 -30.66 -10.20
C SER A 781 -9.44 -30.63 -11.60
N GLY A 782 -9.95 -29.83 -12.56
CA GLY A 782 -9.30 -29.73 -13.85
C GLY A 782 -9.78 -28.62 -14.79
N PHE A 783 -9.07 -28.51 -15.91
CA PHE A 783 -9.43 -27.62 -17.02
C PHE A 783 -9.33 -28.40 -18.34
N ALA A 784 -10.15 -28.07 -19.33
CA ALA A 784 -10.08 -28.69 -20.65
C ALA A 784 -10.28 -27.68 -21.78
N LEU A 785 -9.52 -27.84 -22.87
CA LEU A 785 -9.67 -27.09 -24.10
C LEU A 785 -10.64 -27.80 -25.05
N LEU A 786 -11.63 -27.05 -25.54
CA LEU A 786 -12.59 -27.46 -26.55
C LEU A 786 -12.17 -26.94 -27.94
N SER A 787 -12.24 -27.80 -28.95
CA SER A 787 -12.00 -27.40 -30.35
C SER A 787 -13.21 -26.69 -30.93
N LEU A 788 -12.97 -25.63 -31.70
CA LEU A 788 -14.02 -24.80 -32.28
C LEU A 788 -14.74 -25.44 -33.49
N GLN A 789 -14.24 -26.57 -33.98
CA GLN A 789 -14.72 -27.23 -35.21
C GLN A 789 -15.44 -28.56 -34.96
N GLY A 790 -15.58 -29.00 -33.71
CA GLY A 790 -16.39 -30.18 -33.34
C GLY A 790 -15.74 -31.56 -33.54
N GLU A 791 -14.57 -31.64 -34.20
CA GLU A 791 -13.92 -32.90 -34.57
C GLU A 791 -12.90 -33.44 -33.54
N SER A 792 -12.89 -32.95 -32.30
CA SER A 792 -12.02 -33.51 -31.24
C SER A 792 -12.71 -33.58 -29.88
N SER A 793 -12.39 -34.64 -29.13
CA SER A 793 -12.69 -34.72 -27.70
C SER A 793 -12.09 -33.55 -26.90
N PRO A 794 -12.64 -33.19 -25.73
CA PRO A 794 -12.03 -32.22 -24.83
C PRO A 794 -10.59 -32.63 -24.47
N VAL A 795 -9.63 -31.74 -24.69
CA VAL A 795 -8.22 -31.97 -24.33
C VAL A 795 -8.01 -31.44 -22.91
N SER A 796 -7.84 -32.32 -21.93
CA SER A 796 -7.56 -31.87 -20.55
C SER A 796 -6.18 -31.21 -20.45
N LEU A 797 -6.11 -30.14 -19.67
CA LEU A 797 -4.88 -29.43 -19.30
C LEU A 797 -4.23 -30.02 -18.03
N VAL A 798 -4.83 -31.04 -17.42
CA VAL A 798 -4.25 -31.81 -16.31
C VAL A 798 -4.11 -33.25 -16.78
N ASN A 799 -2.88 -33.70 -16.99
CA ASN A 799 -2.60 -35.01 -17.54
C ASN A 799 -2.67 -36.08 -16.44
N PRO A 800 -3.61 -37.05 -16.50
CA PRO A 800 -3.78 -38.05 -15.44
C PRO A 800 -2.62 -39.06 -15.35
N THR A 801 -1.69 -39.07 -16.31
CA THR A 801 -0.46 -39.89 -16.24
C THR A 801 0.65 -39.23 -15.41
N ASP A 802 0.53 -37.95 -15.07
CA ASP A 802 1.51 -37.24 -14.23
C ASP A 802 1.28 -37.51 -12.74
N THR A 803 2.10 -38.38 -12.17
CA THR A 803 2.05 -38.72 -10.74
C THR A 803 2.27 -37.52 -9.81
N SER A 804 2.87 -36.42 -10.28
CA SER A 804 3.07 -35.20 -9.49
C SER A 804 1.82 -34.32 -9.34
N LEU A 805 0.80 -34.56 -10.18
CA LEU A 805 -0.49 -33.86 -10.17
C LEU A 805 -1.66 -34.74 -9.66
N SER A 806 -1.40 -36.02 -9.36
CA SER A 806 -2.43 -36.98 -8.94
C SER A 806 -3.23 -36.57 -7.68
N PHE A 807 -2.67 -35.68 -6.85
CA PHE A 807 -3.35 -35.12 -5.67
C PHE A 807 -4.63 -34.35 -6.02
N LEU A 808 -4.72 -33.76 -7.23
CA LEU A 808 -5.93 -33.09 -7.71
C LEU A 808 -7.12 -34.06 -7.82
N GLY A 809 -6.87 -35.35 -8.07
CA GLY A 809 -7.89 -36.39 -8.08
C GLY A 809 -8.29 -36.93 -6.69
N GLN A 810 -7.55 -36.60 -5.64
CA GLN A 810 -7.79 -37.08 -4.28
C GLN A 810 -8.76 -36.18 -3.50
N GLN A 811 -8.76 -34.88 -3.76
CA GLN A 811 -9.65 -33.90 -3.16
C GLN A 811 -10.20 -32.98 -4.26
N PRO A 812 -11.53 -32.81 -4.41
CA PRO A 812 -12.09 -31.90 -5.39
C PRO A 812 -11.70 -30.45 -5.07
N LEU A 813 -11.04 -29.78 -6.01
CA LEU A 813 -10.72 -28.36 -5.94
C LEU A 813 -11.51 -27.59 -7.00
N ASP A 814 -12.03 -26.41 -6.66
CA ASP A 814 -12.80 -25.61 -7.61
C ASP A 814 -11.88 -24.88 -8.60
N ALA A 815 -12.21 -24.93 -9.88
CA ALA A 815 -11.50 -24.23 -10.94
C ALA A 815 -11.93 -22.74 -10.97
N LEU A 816 -11.01 -21.84 -10.60
CA LEU A 816 -11.30 -20.41 -10.45
C LEU A 816 -10.88 -19.56 -11.64
N HIS A 817 -9.72 -19.85 -12.26
CA HIS A 817 -9.21 -19.10 -13.41
C HIS A 817 -8.13 -19.90 -14.15
N ALA A 818 -7.94 -19.67 -15.44
CA ALA A 818 -6.78 -20.17 -16.18
C ALA A 818 -6.24 -19.12 -17.15
N LEU A 819 -4.92 -19.08 -17.32
CA LEU A 819 -4.24 -18.13 -18.20
C LEU A 819 -2.99 -18.74 -18.86
N GLU A 820 -2.50 -18.09 -19.90
CA GLU A 820 -1.32 -18.49 -20.67
C GLU A 820 -0.08 -17.74 -20.19
N VAL A 821 1.05 -18.46 -20.03
CA VAL A 821 2.31 -17.93 -19.52
C VAL A 821 3.40 -18.16 -20.57
N GLY A 822 3.82 -17.07 -21.21
CA GLY A 822 4.79 -17.10 -22.31
C GLY A 822 4.35 -18.01 -23.48
N ALA A 823 5.33 -18.60 -24.16
CA ALA A 823 5.10 -19.40 -25.37
C ALA A 823 4.80 -20.90 -25.12
N GLY A 824 4.80 -21.38 -23.87
CA GLY A 824 4.79 -22.82 -23.58
C GLY A 824 4.13 -23.29 -22.28
N GLU A 825 3.70 -22.39 -21.39
CA GLU A 825 3.11 -22.76 -20.10
C GLU A 825 1.66 -22.25 -19.96
N HIS A 826 0.88 -22.92 -19.11
CA HIS A 826 -0.43 -22.49 -18.67
C HIS A 826 -0.50 -22.48 -17.13
N LEU A 827 -1.02 -21.41 -16.54
CA LEU A 827 -1.29 -21.32 -15.11
C LEU A 827 -2.77 -21.64 -14.86
N LEU A 828 -3.01 -22.65 -14.04
CA LEU A 828 -4.32 -23.13 -13.61
C LEU A 828 -4.53 -22.76 -12.14
N CYS A 829 -5.48 -21.87 -11.84
CA CYS A 829 -5.78 -21.42 -10.48
C CYS A 829 -6.98 -22.19 -9.91
N PHE A 830 -6.74 -22.91 -8.82
CA PHE A 830 -7.74 -23.65 -8.06
C PHE A 830 -8.03 -22.99 -6.71
N SER A 831 -9.11 -23.39 -6.02
CA SER A 831 -9.53 -22.81 -4.73
C SER A 831 -8.57 -23.02 -3.53
N GLN A 832 -7.42 -23.67 -3.71
CA GLN A 832 -6.40 -23.83 -2.66
C GLN A 832 -4.95 -23.50 -3.09
N LEU A 833 -4.65 -23.54 -4.40
CA LEU A 833 -3.32 -23.33 -4.97
C LEU A 833 -3.39 -23.07 -6.49
N GLY A 834 -2.31 -22.57 -7.09
CA GLY A 834 -2.12 -22.45 -8.53
C GLY A 834 -1.02 -23.39 -9.06
N VAL A 835 -1.27 -24.05 -10.21
CA VAL A 835 -0.36 -25.00 -10.85
C VAL A 835 0.07 -24.48 -12.23
N TYR A 836 1.37 -24.58 -12.53
CA TYR A 836 1.90 -24.34 -13.88
C TYR A 836 2.06 -25.66 -14.62
N VAL A 837 1.40 -25.78 -15.78
CA VAL A 837 1.44 -26.97 -16.65
C VAL A 837 2.04 -26.66 -18.01
N ASP A 838 2.64 -27.68 -18.64
CA ASP A 838 3.09 -27.66 -20.02
C ASP A 838 1.93 -27.84 -21.02
N LEU A 839 2.24 -27.79 -22.32
CA LEU A 839 1.26 -27.96 -23.41
C LEU A 839 0.71 -29.39 -23.52
N GLN A 840 1.26 -30.33 -22.76
CA GLN A 840 0.85 -31.73 -22.65
C GLN A 840 0.14 -32.01 -21.30
N GLY A 841 -0.17 -30.98 -20.52
CA GLY A 841 -0.88 -31.03 -19.25
C GLY A 841 -0.09 -31.57 -18.06
N ARG A 842 1.23 -31.71 -18.19
CA ARG A 842 2.13 -32.15 -17.11
C ARG A 842 2.65 -30.96 -16.34
N ARG A 843 3.13 -31.18 -15.11
CA ARG A 843 3.70 -30.14 -14.26
C ARG A 843 4.96 -29.51 -14.89
N SER A 844 4.91 -28.22 -15.18
CA SER A 844 6.05 -27.46 -15.73
C SER A 844 7.00 -26.98 -14.61
N ARG A 845 6.44 -26.47 -13.50
CA ARG A 845 7.22 -25.88 -12.40
C ARG A 845 7.17 -26.73 -11.13
N SER A 846 8.29 -26.79 -10.41
CA SER A 846 8.40 -27.53 -9.15
C SER A 846 7.62 -26.87 -8.01
N GLN A 847 7.54 -25.54 -7.99
CA GLN A 847 6.78 -24.76 -7.01
C GLN A 847 5.30 -24.59 -7.42
N GLU A 848 4.40 -24.58 -6.45
CA GLU A 848 2.97 -24.24 -6.59
C GLU A 848 2.76 -22.76 -6.15
N LEU A 849 1.79 -22.06 -6.72
CA LEU A 849 1.36 -20.74 -6.21
C LEU A 849 0.43 -20.94 -5.01
N MET A 850 0.69 -20.21 -3.91
CA MET A 850 0.11 -20.52 -2.60
C MET A 850 -0.76 -19.39 -2.09
N TRP A 851 -2.03 -19.67 -1.78
CA TRP A 851 -2.95 -18.66 -1.29
C TRP A 851 -2.87 -18.52 0.24
N PRO A 852 -2.73 -17.31 0.81
CA PRO A 852 -2.68 -17.09 2.27
C PRO A 852 -4.03 -17.29 2.97
N ALA A 853 -5.12 -17.12 2.22
CA ALA A 853 -6.49 -17.39 2.65
C ALA A 853 -7.29 -17.96 1.46
N THR A 854 -8.51 -18.46 1.70
CA THR A 854 -9.35 -19.04 0.65
C THR A 854 -9.74 -17.97 -0.38
N PRO A 855 -9.42 -18.15 -1.67
CA PRO A 855 -9.82 -17.22 -2.72
C PRO A 855 -11.33 -17.29 -3.00
N LEU A 856 -11.97 -16.12 -3.01
CA LEU A 856 -13.34 -15.91 -3.45
C LEU A 856 -13.44 -15.77 -4.97
N ALA A 857 -12.39 -15.21 -5.59
CA ALA A 857 -12.24 -15.02 -7.02
C ALA A 857 -10.76 -14.80 -7.38
N CYS A 858 -10.42 -14.98 -8.67
CA CYS A 858 -9.15 -14.55 -9.23
C CYS A 858 -9.42 -13.73 -10.50
N SER A 859 -8.63 -12.69 -10.74
CA SER A 859 -8.52 -12.02 -12.03
C SER A 859 -7.06 -11.94 -12.47
N SER A 860 -6.83 -11.66 -13.75
CA SER A 860 -5.47 -11.49 -14.29
C SER A 860 -5.39 -10.30 -15.23
N ASN A 861 -4.28 -9.57 -15.17
CA ASN A 861 -3.84 -8.69 -16.24
C ASN A 861 -2.67 -9.34 -17.02
N SER A 862 -1.98 -8.56 -17.86
CA SER A 862 -0.90 -9.03 -18.73
C SER A 862 0.33 -9.59 -18.00
N THR A 863 0.53 -9.26 -16.71
CA THR A 863 1.75 -9.59 -15.96
C THR A 863 1.50 -10.07 -14.52
N PHE A 864 0.33 -9.77 -13.95
CA PHE A 864 -0.02 -10.05 -12.56
C PHE A 864 -1.36 -10.79 -12.43
N LEU A 865 -1.43 -11.68 -11.44
CA LEU A 865 -2.64 -12.35 -10.98
C LEU A 865 -3.11 -11.66 -9.69
N SER A 866 -4.36 -11.19 -9.67
CA SER A 866 -5.02 -10.63 -8.49
C SER A 866 -5.93 -11.69 -7.87
N VAL A 867 -5.63 -12.08 -6.63
CA VAL A 867 -6.37 -13.10 -5.87
C VAL A 867 -7.18 -12.40 -4.78
N TYR A 868 -8.49 -12.59 -4.80
CA TYR A 868 -9.43 -11.93 -3.88
C TYR A 868 -9.78 -12.86 -2.73
N SER A 869 -9.61 -12.41 -1.49
CA SER A 869 -9.95 -13.15 -0.26
C SER A 869 -10.92 -12.34 0.61
N ASP A 870 -11.43 -12.93 1.69
CA ASP A 870 -12.29 -12.21 2.64
C ASP A 870 -11.62 -10.96 3.25
N TYR A 871 -10.29 -10.96 3.37
CA TYR A 871 -9.53 -9.87 3.97
C TYR A 871 -9.08 -8.78 2.98
N GLY A 872 -8.97 -9.08 1.68
CA GLY A 872 -8.34 -8.17 0.72
C GLY A 872 -8.02 -8.76 -0.64
N ILE A 873 -7.05 -8.15 -1.33
CA ILE A 873 -6.49 -8.63 -2.61
C ILE A 873 -4.99 -8.88 -2.45
N ASP A 874 -4.52 -10.04 -2.90
CA ASP A 874 -3.10 -10.39 -2.99
C ASP A 874 -2.68 -10.43 -4.47
N VAL A 875 -1.58 -9.75 -4.82
CA VAL A 875 -1.12 -9.61 -6.19
C VAL A 875 0.18 -10.37 -6.39
N PHE A 876 0.15 -11.36 -7.29
CA PHE A 876 1.28 -12.23 -7.62
C PHE A 876 1.81 -11.94 -9.03
N ASN A 877 3.12 -12.00 -9.23
CA ASN A 877 3.72 -11.94 -10.57
C ASN A 877 3.56 -13.30 -11.26
N ILE A 878 2.92 -13.31 -12.44
CA ILE A 878 2.64 -14.54 -13.21
C ILE A 878 3.92 -15.21 -13.71
N ASN A 879 4.98 -14.44 -13.98
CA ASN A 879 6.21 -14.96 -14.56
C ASN A 879 7.18 -15.43 -13.49
N THR A 880 7.38 -14.66 -12.41
CA THR A 880 8.36 -14.97 -11.35
C THR A 880 7.77 -15.73 -10.16
N MET A 881 6.45 -15.80 -10.03
CA MET A 881 5.71 -16.38 -8.89
C MET A 881 5.84 -15.60 -7.57
N ASP A 882 6.46 -14.41 -7.58
CA ASP A 882 6.61 -13.56 -6.39
C ASP A 882 5.28 -12.95 -5.93
N TRP A 883 5.09 -12.86 -4.60
CA TRP A 883 4.00 -12.13 -3.98
C TRP A 883 4.37 -10.65 -3.82
N VAL A 884 3.93 -9.84 -4.79
CA VAL A 884 4.38 -8.45 -4.97
C VAL A 884 3.76 -7.50 -3.94
N GLN A 885 2.44 -7.60 -3.75
CA GLN A 885 1.64 -6.60 -3.03
C GLN A 885 0.42 -7.26 -2.35
N THR A 886 -0.03 -6.72 -1.22
CA THR A 886 -1.32 -7.02 -0.59
C THR A 886 -2.07 -5.73 -0.31
N LEU A 887 -3.39 -5.76 -0.51
CA LEU A 887 -4.30 -4.63 -0.33
C LEU A 887 -5.42 -5.06 0.63
N SER A 888 -5.37 -4.59 1.87
CA SER A 888 -6.14 -5.14 3.01
C SER A 888 -7.60 -4.67 3.09
N LEU A 889 -8.32 -4.79 1.96
CA LEU A 889 -9.71 -4.36 1.77
C LEU A 889 -10.73 -5.48 2.06
N ARG A 890 -11.16 -5.60 3.31
CA ARG A 890 -12.14 -6.62 3.73
C ARG A 890 -13.42 -6.57 2.89
N LYS A 891 -13.91 -7.75 2.47
CA LYS A 891 -15.13 -7.93 1.63
C LYS A 891 -15.08 -7.23 0.26
N ILE A 892 -13.90 -7.09 -0.35
CA ILE A 892 -13.79 -6.66 -1.75
C ILE A 892 -14.07 -7.81 -2.71
N ARG A 893 -14.83 -7.57 -3.79
CA ARG A 893 -15.05 -8.55 -4.87
C ARG A 893 -14.93 -7.91 -6.26
N PRO A 894 -14.43 -8.64 -7.27
CA PRO A 894 -14.42 -8.15 -8.64
C PRO A 894 -15.84 -8.12 -9.23
N LEU A 895 -16.03 -7.22 -10.20
CA LEU A 895 -17.27 -7.08 -10.99
C LEU A 895 -17.07 -7.44 -12.46
N ASN A 896 -15.82 -7.56 -12.93
CA ASN A 896 -15.42 -8.04 -14.25
C ASN A 896 -14.29 -9.08 -14.16
N LEU A 897 -14.11 -9.86 -15.22
CA LEU A 897 -13.10 -10.94 -15.29
C LEU A 897 -11.66 -10.43 -15.17
N ASP A 898 -11.38 -9.18 -15.56
CA ASP A 898 -10.06 -8.56 -15.46
C ASP A 898 -9.80 -7.96 -14.05
N GLY A 899 -10.84 -7.79 -13.23
CA GLY A 899 -10.76 -7.18 -11.89
C GLY A 899 -10.53 -5.66 -11.89
N SER A 900 -10.66 -4.98 -13.03
CA SER A 900 -10.52 -3.53 -13.15
C SER A 900 -11.62 -2.75 -12.42
N LEU A 901 -12.78 -3.36 -12.15
CA LEU A 901 -13.89 -2.78 -11.39
C LEU A 901 -14.26 -3.72 -10.23
N ASN A 902 -14.39 -3.14 -9.04
CA ASN A 902 -14.53 -3.88 -7.79
C ASN A 902 -15.62 -3.25 -6.92
N LEU A 903 -16.31 -4.07 -6.12
CA LEU A 903 -17.23 -3.61 -5.09
C LEU A 903 -16.61 -3.85 -3.71
N LEU A 904 -16.49 -2.78 -2.92
CA LEU A 904 -16.05 -2.86 -1.53
C LEU A 904 -17.27 -3.02 -0.60
N GLY A 905 -17.43 -4.22 -0.01
CA GLY A 905 -18.58 -4.61 0.82
C GLY A 905 -18.57 -4.08 2.27
N SER A 906 -18.22 -2.82 2.48
CA SER A 906 -18.30 -2.16 3.80
C SER A 906 -19.76 -1.83 4.20
N GLU A 907 -19.99 -1.29 5.41
CA GLU A 907 -21.33 -0.85 5.87
C GLU A 907 -22.00 0.10 4.87
N GLN A 908 -21.18 0.89 4.18
CA GLN A 908 -21.52 1.63 2.99
C GLN A 908 -20.74 1.04 1.81
N PRO A 909 -21.40 0.52 0.75
CA PRO A 909 -20.69 -0.07 -0.36
C PRO A 909 -20.16 0.99 -1.32
N HIS A 910 -18.95 0.79 -1.84
CA HIS A 910 -18.26 1.72 -2.74
C HIS A 910 -17.83 1.00 -4.03
N LEU A 911 -17.82 1.72 -5.15
CA LEU A 911 -17.31 1.23 -6.43
C LEU A 911 -15.83 1.65 -6.55
N VAL A 912 -14.94 0.67 -6.67
CA VAL A 912 -13.49 0.88 -6.69
C VAL A 912 -12.93 0.45 -8.06
N TYR A 913 -12.30 1.38 -8.77
CA TYR A 913 -11.54 1.09 -9.98
C TYR A 913 -10.12 0.70 -9.62
N SER A 914 -9.58 -0.32 -10.30
CA SER A 914 -8.19 -0.70 -10.21
C SER A 914 -7.48 -0.36 -11.52
N SER A 915 -6.49 0.53 -11.43
CA SER A 915 -5.52 0.77 -12.50
C SER A 915 -4.30 -0.11 -12.24
N SER A 916 -3.73 -0.70 -13.29
CA SER A 916 -2.46 -1.42 -13.22
C SER A 916 -1.45 -0.75 -14.14
N SER A 917 -0.21 -0.65 -13.67
CA SER A 917 0.91 0.00 -14.38
C SER A 917 1.30 -0.70 -15.69
N SER A 918 0.77 -1.90 -15.97
CA SER A 918 0.94 -2.64 -17.23
C SER A 918 -0.28 -2.58 -18.17
N SER A 919 -1.25 -1.71 -17.90
CA SER A 919 -2.44 -1.51 -18.76
C SER A 919 -2.14 -0.67 -20.00
N GLU A 920 -2.13 -1.30 -21.18
CA GLU A 920 -2.25 -0.58 -22.48
C GLU A 920 -3.66 0.02 -22.69
N GLY A 921 -4.61 -0.29 -21.81
CA GLY A 921 -5.98 0.22 -21.85
C GLY A 921 -6.06 1.69 -21.46
N PRO A 922 -7.01 2.46 -22.03
CA PRO A 922 -7.23 3.85 -21.67
C PRO A 922 -7.79 3.98 -20.24
N ASP A 923 -6.98 4.50 -19.32
CA ASP A 923 -7.34 4.74 -17.92
C ASP A 923 -8.70 5.45 -17.76
N LEU A 924 -9.48 5.03 -16.77
CA LEU A 924 -10.75 5.68 -16.43
C LEU A 924 -10.47 7.07 -15.85
N ALA A 925 -11.02 8.11 -16.48
CA ALA A 925 -10.98 9.48 -16.00
C ALA A 925 -11.96 9.60 -14.82
N ILE A 926 -11.45 9.32 -13.63
CA ILE A 926 -12.11 9.55 -12.35
C ILE A 926 -11.78 10.99 -11.92
N PRO A 927 -12.77 11.86 -11.66
CA PRO A 927 -12.52 13.17 -11.08
C PRO A 927 -11.81 13.06 -9.72
N GLU A 928 -11.00 14.04 -9.38
CA GLU A 928 -10.56 14.24 -8.00
C GLU A 928 -11.77 14.74 -7.18
N THR A 929 -12.62 13.81 -6.74
CA THR A 929 -13.87 14.12 -6.05
C THR A 929 -13.60 14.69 -4.66
N SER A 930 -13.72 16.00 -4.53
CA SER A 930 -13.72 16.70 -3.24
C SER A 930 -14.77 16.11 -2.30
N ASP A 931 -14.37 15.92 -1.05
CA ASP A 931 -15.08 15.27 0.06
C ASP A 931 -16.61 15.39 0.14
N ASN A 932 -17.22 14.26 0.53
CA ASN A 932 -18.40 14.13 1.41
C ASN A 932 -19.72 14.84 1.04
N SER A 933 -19.84 15.52 -0.10
CA SER A 933 -21.12 16.11 -0.54
C SER A 933 -22.20 15.03 -0.72
N LYS A 934 -23.32 15.12 -0.01
CA LYS A 934 -24.42 14.14 -0.04
C LYS A 934 -25.28 14.31 -1.29
N LYS A 935 -24.67 14.06 -2.45
CA LYS A 935 -25.29 14.03 -3.78
C LYS A 935 -26.57 13.19 -3.77
N VAL A 936 -27.74 13.84 -3.89
CA VAL A 936 -29.03 13.14 -3.98
C VAL A 936 -29.36 12.87 -5.44
N MET A 937 -29.70 11.62 -5.76
CA MET A 937 -30.12 11.19 -7.09
C MET A 937 -31.52 11.73 -7.41
N MET A 938 -31.60 12.80 -8.20
CA MET A 938 -32.86 13.34 -8.70
C MET A 938 -33.23 12.76 -10.07
N ARG A 939 -34.53 12.50 -10.25
CA ARG A 939 -35.08 11.96 -11.49
C ARG A 939 -35.32 13.08 -12.49
N THR A 940 -34.78 12.94 -13.70
CA THR A 940 -35.03 13.92 -14.76
C THR A 940 -36.44 13.76 -15.36
N ARG A 941 -36.82 14.67 -16.28
CA ARG A 941 -38.03 14.50 -17.11
C ARG A 941 -38.01 13.20 -17.94
N SER A 942 -36.85 12.57 -18.15
CA SER A 942 -36.76 11.23 -18.73
C SER A 942 -36.79 10.14 -17.65
N LYS A 943 -37.69 9.16 -17.78
CA LYS A 943 -37.77 8.00 -16.87
C LYS A 943 -36.48 7.17 -16.80
N ARG A 944 -35.60 7.27 -17.83
CA ARG A 944 -34.35 6.52 -18.01
C ARG A 944 -33.08 7.30 -17.61
N LYS A 945 -33.13 8.62 -17.36
CA LYS A 945 -31.95 9.41 -16.95
C LYS A 945 -32.11 10.00 -15.56
N PHE A 946 -31.08 9.84 -14.74
CA PHE A 946 -30.98 10.36 -13.38
C PHE A 946 -29.76 11.28 -13.29
N LEU A 947 -29.88 12.36 -12.53
CA LEU A 947 -28.82 13.32 -12.27
C LEU A 947 -28.63 13.41 -10.77
N PHE A 948 -27.38 13.38 -10.31
CA PHE A 948 -27.11 13.82 -8.95
C PHE A 948 -27.10 15.35 -8.88
N ARG A 949 -27.61 15.88 -7.77
CA ARG A 949 -27.44 17.28 -7.40
C ARG A 949 -27.26 17.36 -5.89
N VAL A 950 -26.29 18.16 -5.46
CA VAL A 950 -26.13 18.54 -4.05
C VAL A 950 -27.43 19.25 -3.61
N PRO A 951 -28.11 18.81 -2.53
CA PRO A 951 -29.27 19.49 -1.98
C PRO A 951 -29.03 20.98 -1.80
N ASP A 952 -30.00 21.83 -2.14
CA ASP A 952 -29.82 23.28 -2.01
C ASP A 952 -29.58 23.71 -0.55
N GLU A 953 -30.07 22.93 0.42
CA GLU A 953 -29.79 23.11 1.85
C GLU A 953 -28.32 22.83 2.20
N GLU A 954 -27.72 21.76 1.67
CA GLU A 954 -26.29 21.44 1.84
C GLU A 954 -25.42 22.47 1.10
N ARG A 955 -25.83 22.91 -0.10
CA ARG A 955 -25.19 24.02 -0.83
C ARG A 955 -25.28 25.35 -0.08
N LEU A 956 -26.36 25.59 0.67
CA LEU A 956 -26.53 26.72 1.58
C LEU A 956 -25.71 26.56 2.88
N GLN A 957 -25.47 25.33 3.34
CA GLN A 957 -24.61 25.04 4.50
C GLN A 957 -23.14 25.23 4.16
N GLN A 958 -22.66 24.64 3.06
CA GLN A 958 -21.31 24.87 2.52
C GLN A 958 -21.06 26.37 2.28
N ARG A 959 -22.04 27.11 1.74
CA ARG A 959 -21.95 28.58 1.65
C ARG A 959 -21.88 29.26 3.01
N ARG A 960 -22.62 28.80 4.02
CA ARG A 960 -22.54 29.35 5.39
C ARG A 960 -21.21 29.05 6.06
N GLU A 961 -20.57 27.92 5.76
CA GLU A 961 -19.26 27.54 6.28
C GLU A 961 -18.11 28.30 5.57
N MET A 962 -18.13 28.40 4.24
CA MET A 962 -17.23 29.28 3.47
C MET A 962 -17.35 30.77 3.85
N LEU A 963 -18.50 31.19 4.41
CA LEU A 963 -18.72 32.55 4.91
C LEU A 963 -18.31 32.75 6.39
N ARG A 964 -17.92 31.69 7.12
CA ARG A 964 -17.30 31.78 8.45
C ARG A 964 -15.79 32.01 8.37
N ASP A 965 -15.13 31.40 7.39
CA ASP A 965 -13.71 31.58 7.10
C ASP A 965 -13.45 33.00 6.54
N PRO A 966 -12.62 33.85 7.20
CA PRO A 966 -12.33 35.20 6.72
C PRO A 966 -11.63 35.26 5.36
N GLU A 967 -10.76 34.29 5.04
CA GLU A 967 -10.00 34.28 3.79
C GLU A 967 -10.87 33.87 2.61
N LEU A 968 -11.63 32.78 2.73
CA LEU A 968 -12.60 32.37 1.70
C LEU A 968 -13.67 33.43 1.49
N ARG A 969 -14.16 34.06 2.57
CA ARG A 969 -15.08 35.19 2.52
C ARG A 969 -14.51 36.38 1.76
N SER A 970 -13.22 36.72 1.94
CA SER A 970 -12.59 37.81 1.19
C SER A 970 -12.46 37.48 -0.31
N ARG A 971 -12.10 36.24 -0.67
CA ARG A 971 -12.03 35.78 -2.07
C ARG A 971 -13.38 35.76 -2.78
N MET A 972 -14.49 35.62 -2.05
CA MET A 972 -15.84 35.69 -2.61
C MET A 972 -16.34 37.11 -2.90
N ILE A 973 -15.67 38.16 -2.39
CA ILE A 973 -15.99 39.56 -2.65
C ILE A 973 -15.05 40.06 -3.76
N SER A 974 -15.38 39.74 -5.01
CA SER A 974 -14.62 40.22 -6.17
C SER A 974 -14.70 41.74 -6.32
N ASN A 975 -13.56 42.39 -6.56
CA ASN A 975 -13.53 43.80 -6.97
C ASN A 975 -14.38 44.04 -8.23
N PRO A 976 -15.04 45.21 -8.37
CA PRO A 976 -16.04 45.45 -9.42
C PRO A 976 -15.42 45.57 -10.83
N THR A 977 -15.60 44.54 -11.66
CA THR A 977 -15.06 44.48 -13.02
C THR A 977 -15.97 45.12 -14.08
N ASN A 978 -16.27 46.41 -13.91
CA ASN A 978 -16.31 47.47 -14.95
C ASN A 978 -17.06 48.72 -14.46
N PHE A 979 -16.73 49.87 -15.06
CA PHE A 979 -17.52 51.09 -15.01
C PHE A 979 -17.67 51.60 -16.46
N SER A 980 -18.83 51.38 -17.08
CA SER A 980 -19.13 51.97 -18.40
C SER A 980 -20.62 52.28 -18.58
N HIS A 981 -20.97 53.53 -18.24
CA HIS A 981 -22.15 54.30 -18.66
C HIS A 981 -23.57 53.71 -18.52
N VAL A 982 -24.32 54.32 -17.58
CA VAL A 982 -25.70 54.73 -17.86
C VAL A 982 -25.66 55.85 -18.91
N ALA A 983 -26.19 55.61 -20.12
CA ALA A 983 -26.40 56.64 -21.15
C ALA A 983 -27.34 56.17 -22.28
N HIS A 984 -28.65 56.17 -22.06
CA HIS A 984 -29.55 57.21 -22.59
C HIS A 984 -31.00 56.88 -22.24
N VAL A 985 -31.75 57.86 -21.72
CA VAL A 985 -33.21 57.86 -21.85
C VAL A 985 -33.54 58.65 -23.12
N GLY A 986 -34.43 58.12 -23.96
CA GLY A 986 -34.89 58.72 -25.21
C GLY A 986 -36.37 58.39 -25.40
N PRO A 987 -37.19 59.28 -26.00
CA PRO A 987 -38.60 59.39 -25.62
C PRO A 987 -39.56 58.72 -26.61
N GLY A 988 -40.80 58.49 -26.16
CA GLY A 988 -41.94 58.29 -27.05
C GLY A 988 -42.81 57.07 -26.73
N ASP A 989 -43.98 57.37 -26.18
CA ASP A 989 -45.13 56.51 -25.95
C ASP A 989 -45.51 55.54 -27.10
N SER A 990 -46.24 54.48 -26.74
CA SER A 990 -47.69 54.47 -27.07
C SER A 990 -48.47 53.29 -26.45
N MET A 991 -49.69 53.62 -25.98
CA MET A 991 -50.81 52.72 -25.61
C MET A 991 -50.64 51.81 -24.38
N HIS A 992 -51.58 51.69 -23.44
CA HIS A 992 -52.74 52.50 -22.96
C HIS A 992 -52.98 52.02 -21.48
N VAL A 993 -53.60 52.76 -20.55
CA VAL A 993 -55.02 53.16 -20.47
C VAL A 993 -55.18 54.25 -19.38
N LEU A 994 -56.01 55.27 -19.69
CA LEU A 994 -56.90 56.11 -18.85
C LEU A 994 -56.85 55.94 -17.30
N MET A 995 -56.90 56.98 -16.46
CA MET A 995 -57.21 58.43 -16.61
C MET A 995 -56.16 59.29 -15.81
N ASP A 996 -56.25 60.59 -15.48
CA ASP A 996 -57.36 61.58 -15.52
C ASP A 996 -56.86 63.07 -15.53
N LEU A 997 -57.81 64.00 -15.39
CA LEU A 997 -57.79 65.47 -15.43
C LEU A 997 -57.54 66.13 -14.04
N PRO A 998 -57.43 67.48 -13.90
CA PRO A 998 -56.76 68.54 -14.69
C PRO A 998 -55.84 69.41 -13.76
N LEU A 999 -55.45 70.70 -13.90
CA LEU A 999 -55.62 71.88 -14.80
C LEU A 999 -54.33 72.76 -14.72
N ASP A 1000 -54.12 73.69 -15.68
CA ASP A 1000 -53.61 75.09 -15.64
C ASP A 1000 -52.50 75.59 -14.67
N GLU A 1001 -51.63 76.57 -15.00
CA GLU A 1001 -51.32 77.26 -16.28
C GLU A 1001 -49.84 77.75 -16.36
N SER A 1002 -49.49 78.69 -17.26
CA SER A 1002 -48.12 78.91 -17.77
C SER A 1002 -47.54 80.36 -17.68
N ARG A 1003 -46.27 80.52 -18.14
CA ARG A 1003 -45.48 81.76 -18.43
C ARG A 1003 -44.75 82.42 -17.24
N GLU A 1004 -43.48 82.85 -17.34
CA GLU A 1004 -42.79 83.83 -18.24
C GLU A 1004 -43.22 85.30 -18.00
N ARG A 1005 -42.36 86.34 -17.92
CA ARG A 1005 -40.91 86.46 -18.22
C ARG A 1005 -40.20 87.72 -17.63
N THR A 1006 -38.92 87.58 -17.23
CA THR A 1006 -37.78 88.56 -17.27
C THR A 1006 -37.75 89.94 -16.54
N ARG A 1007 -36.61 90.13 -15.82
CA ARG A 1007 -35.71 91.33 -15.71
C ARG A 1007 -36.10 92.55 -14.83
N PRO A 1008 -35.13 93.42 -14.40
CA PRO A 1008 -33.65 93.29 -14.27
C PRO A 1008 -33.03 93.85 -12.94
N ALA A 1009 -31.68 93.95 -12.89
CA ALA A 1009 -30.80 94.64 -11.89
C ALA A 1009 -30.52 93.91 -10.54
N SER A 1010 -29.34 94.03 -9.87
CA SER A 1010 -27.98 94.56 -10.22
C SER A 1010 -26.90 94.03 -9.22
N VAL A 1011 -25.63 94.50 -9.32
CA VAL A 1011 -24.43 94.20 -8.45
C VAL A 1011 -23.79 92.79 -8.73
N LEU A 1012 -22.62 92.62 -9.39
CA LEU A 1012 -21.19 92.99 -9.15
C LEU A 1012 -20.50 92.14 -8.04
N SER A 1013 -19.23 91.67 -8.10
CA SER A 1013 -18.14 91.57 -9.13
C SER A 1013 -16.92 90.81 -8.49
N ARG A 1014 -15.85 90.27 -9.14
CA ARG A 1014 -15.48 89.85 -10.52
C ARG A 1014 -14.03 89.25 -10.56
N GLN A 1015 -13.83 87.98 -11.01
CA GLN A 1015 -12.56 87.37 -11.53
C GLN A 1015 -11.36 87.24 -10.52
N GLN A 1016 -10.29 86.43 -10.65
CA GLN A 1016 -9.82 85.29 -11.50
C GLN A 1016 -8.81 84.45 -10.63
N ARG A 1017 -7.90 83.51 -11.03
CA ARG A 1017 -7.31 83.06 -12.31
C ARG A 1017 -6.99 81.53 -12.36
N SER A 1018 -5.74 81.10 -12.59
CA SER A 1018 -5.32 79.69 -12.82
C SER A 1018 -3.77 79.48 -12.76
N ARG A 1019 -3.32 78.21 -12.84
CA ARG A 1019 -1.95 77.69 -13.20
C ARG A 1019 -0.91 77.44 -12.07
N SER A 1020 0.21 76.83 -12.46
CA SER A 1020 1.21 76.02 -11.70
C SER A 1020 2.58 76.69 -11.50
N TYR A 1021 3.41 76.27 -10.52
CA TYR A 1021 4.89 76.02 -10.62
C TYR A 1021 5.57 75.60 -9.27
N MET A 1022 6.86 75.21 -9.34
CA MET A 1022 7.89 74.97 -8.28
C MET A 1022 8.49 76.31 -7.72
N PRO A 1023 9.51 76.39 -6.80
CA PRO A 1023 10.17 75.43 -5.86
C PRO A 1023 10.50 75.98 -4.40
N ARG A 1024 11.20 75.16 -3.59
CA ARG A 1024 12.35 75.48 -2.65
C ARG A 1024 12.19 76.09 -1.20
N THR A 1025 12.84 75.37 -0.25
CA THR A 1025 13.74 75.78 0.89
C THR A 1025 13.31 76.40 2.25
N THR A 1026 13.81 75.77 3.34
CA THR A 1026 14.30 76.31 4.65
C THR A 1026 13.31 76.91 5.68
N SER A 1027 13.56 76.94 7.01
CA SER A 1027 14.80 76.73 7.82
C SER A 1027 14.57 76.22 9.27
N GLY A 1028 15.56 75.51 9.85
CA GLY A 1028 15.91 75.53 11.30
C GLY A 1028 15.27 74.46 12.22
N SER A 1029 15.92 73.94 13.27
CA SER A 1029 17.28 74.19 13.80
C SER A 1029 17.72 73.09 14.81
N LEU A 1030 18.97 72.59 14.69
CA LEU A 1030 19.94 72.07 15.72
C LEU A 1030 19.46 71.13 16.88
N ASP A 1031 20.24 70.19 17.44
CA ASP A 1031 21.62 69.72 17.15
C ASP A 1031 21.95 68.32 17.75
N TYR A 1032 23.14 67.78 17.43
CA TYR A 1032 24.02 66.78 18.09
C TYR A 1032 23.49 65.75 19.15
N GLY A 1033 24.06 64.54 19.27
CA GLY A 1033 25.13 63.90 18.48
C GLY A 1033 26.08 63.01 19.30
N GLY A 1034 26.14 61.70 18.97
CA GLY A 1034 27.10 60.73 19.54
C GLY A 1034 26.79 60.27 20.98
N ALA A 1035 27.57 59.38 21.61
CA ALA A 1035 28.48 58.34 21.09
C ALA A 1035 28.96 57.46 22.26
N GLY A 1036 29.46 56.24 21.98
CA GLY A 1036 30.41 55.55 22.86
C GLY A 1036 29.86 54.44 23.76
N LEU A 1037 30.48 53.27 23.58
CA LEU A 1037 31.12 52.44 24.62
C LEU A 1037 30.35 52.21 25.95
N SER A 1038 29.87 51.00 26.25
CA SER A 1038 30.64 49.74 26.51
C SER A 1038 31.13 49.64 27.96
N ARG A 1039 31.15 48.40 28.47
CA ARG A 1039 31.63 47.98 29.80
C ARG A 1039 30.72 48.44 30.97
N ASN A 1040 30.61 47.73 32.09
CA ASN A 1040 31.31 46.48 32.47
C ASN A 1040 30.57 45.66 33.55
N VAL A 1041 31.08 44.44 33.80
CA VAL A 1041 31.53 43.90 35.12
C VAL A 1041 30.98 44.65 36.34
N TRP A 1042 30.36 44.03 37.35
CA TRP A 1042 30.11 42.60 37.68
C TRP A 1042 29.13 42.59 38.89
N ASP A 1043 28.36 41.53 39.18
CA ASP A 1043 28.68 40.44 40.13
C ASP A 1043 28.83 40.91 41.61
N PRO A 1044 28.79 40.01 42.60
CA PRO A 1044 27.65 39.20 43.02
C PRO A 1044 26.89 39.96 44.16
N ASP A 1045 26.26 39.44 45.22
CA ASP A 1045 26.50 38.23 46.01
C ASP A 1045 25.39 38.03 47.06
N LEU A 1046 25.18 36.77 47.49
CA LEU A 1046 24.60 36.32 48.78
C LEU A 1046 23.16 36.80 49.20
N GLU A 1047 22.33 36.05 49.92
CA GLU A 1047 22.13 34.61 50.13
C GLU A 1047 20.75 34.41 50.85
N PHE A 1048 20.40 33.16 51.21
CA PHE A 1048 19.58 32.70 52.37
C PHE A 1048 18.96 33.75 53.34
N ASP A 1049 17.74 33.59 53.88
CA ASP A 1049 16.70 32.52 53.82
C ASP A 1049 15.37 33.02 54.49
N ARG A 1050 14.31 32.21 54.48
CA ARG A 1050 13.20 32.13 55.49
C ARG A 1050 12.38 33.39 55.88
N GLU A 1051 11.10 33.36 55.49
CA GLU A 1051 9.90 33.15 56.34
C GLU A 1051 9.96 33.32 57.89
N PRO A 1052 8.85 33.60 58.62
CA PRO A 1052 7.44 33.81 58.20
C PRO A 1052 6.67 34.99 58.92
N ASP A 1053 5.34 35.02 58.70
CA ASP A 1053 4.26 35.39 59.66
C ASP A 1053 4.10 36.84 60.21
N SER A 1054 3.01 37.52 59.82
CA SER A 1054 1.83 37.83 60.68
C SER A 1054 1.02 39.11 60.37
N ASP A 1055 -0.31 38.95 60.51
CA ASP A 1055 -1.34 39.89 61.01
C ASP A 1055 -2.00 40.97 60.10
N SER A 1056 -3.26 41.28 60.47
CA SER A 1056 -4.18 42.35 59.98
C SER A 1056 -4.73 42.26 58.54
N THR A 1057 -6.03 42.47 58.26
CA THR A 1057 -7.22 42.70 59.11
C THR A 1057 -8.56 42.47 58.37
N LYS A 1058 -9.59 42.04 59.12
CA LYS A 1058 -11.04 42.38 59.02
C LYS A 1058 -11.90 42.02 57.78
N HIS A 1059 -12.98 41.31 58.10
CA HIS A 1059 -14.31 41.18 57.44
C HIS A 1059 -14.78 42.42 56.64
N SER A 1060 -15.63 42.33 55.60
CA SER A 1060 -17.02 41.81 55.70
C SER A 1060 -17.72 41.59 54.35
N THR A 1061 -18.74 40.72 54.33
CA THR A 1061 -19.70 40.50 53.23
C THR A 1061 -21.14 40.73 53.70
N PRO A 1062 -22.09 41.10 52.82
CA PRO A 1062 -23.51 40.82 53.01
C PRO A 1062 -24.10 39.89 51.93
N SER A 1063 -25.13 39.13 52.31
CA SER A 1063 -25.91 38.21 51.46
C SER A 1063 -27.40 38.59 51.46
N ASN A 1064 -28.19 37.92 50.59
CA ASN A 1064 -29.59 37.44 50.79
C ASN A 1064 -30.47 37.67 49.53
N SER A 1065 -31.41 36.82 49.10
CA SER A 1065 -32.12 35.62 49.62
C SER A 1065 -33.45 35.82 50.37
N SER A 1066 -34.52 35.18 49.86
CA SER A 1066 -35.66 34.57 50.57
C SER A 1066 -36.45 33.72 49.55
N ASN A 1067 -36.78 32.44 49.76
CA ASN A 1067 -37.74 31.82 50.71
C ASN A 1067 -39.24 32.08 50.37
N PRO A 1068 -40.21 31.23 50.81
CA PRO A 1068 -40.09 30.10 51.77
C PRO A 1068 -40.74 28.75 51.36
N SER A 1069 -40.38 27.64 52.05
CA SER A 1069 -41.29 26.77 52.85
C SER A 1069 -40.61 25.48 53.35
N SER A 1070 -41.08 24.94 54.48
CA SER A 1070 -40.52 23.80 55.27
C SER A 1070 -41.64 22.75 55.57
N PRO A 1071 -41.49 21.68 56.42
CA PRO A 1071 -40.33 21.15 57.17
C PRO A 1071 -40.07 19.61 56.95
N PRO A 1072 -40.04 18.64 57.92
CA PRO A 1072 -38.85 17.78 58.10
C PRO A 1072 -39.07 16.24 58.12
N SER A 1073 -37.99 15.47 58.33
CA SER A 1073 -37.89 14.00 58.43
C SER A 1073 -38.73 13.36 59.57
N PRO A 1074 -39.09 12.05 59.48
CA PRO A 1074 -38.28 11.05 60.21
C PRO A 1074 -38.28 9.59 59.64
N ASN A 1075 -37.47 8.72 60.28
CA ASN A 1075 -37.62 7.25 60.45
C ASN A 1075 -37.58 6.26 59.26
N SER A 1076 -36.90 5.13 59.50
CA SER A 1076 -37.16 3.83 58.84
C SER A 1076 -38.51 3.25 59.33
N PRO A 1077 -39.21 2.37 58.56
CA PRO A 1077 -39.05 0.94 58.88
C PRO A 1077 -39.36 -0.09 57.75
N HIS A 1078 -38.96 -1.35 58.02
CA HIS A 1078 -39.66 -2.61 57.73
C HIS A 1078 -40.32 -2.96 56.36
N ARG A 1079 -39.72 -4.01 55.75
CA ARG A 1079 -40.30 -5.38 55.63
C ARG A 1079 -41.42 -5.67 54.61
N SER A 1080 -40.99 -6.22 53.47
CA SER A 1080 -41.43 -7.53 52.95
C SER A 1080 -40.21 -8.12 52.20
N GLN A 1081 -39.65 -9.32 52.46
CA GLN A 1081 -40.02 -10.53 53.20
C GLN A 1081 -41.25 -11.29 52.67
N LEU A 1082 -41.04 -12.60 52.45
CA LEU A 1082 -41.95 -13.60 51.86
C LEU A 1082 -42.14 -13.39 50.35
N THR A 1083 -41.99 -14.38 49.46
CA THR A 1083 -41.77 -15.86 49.58
C THR A 1083 -40.62 -16.28 48.62
N LEU A 1084 -39.82 -17.34 48.84
CA LEU A 1084 -40.14 -18.79 48.83
C LEU A 1084 -40.84 -19.21 47.52
N ASP A 1085 -40.52 -20.31 46.82
CA ASP A 1085 -39.50 -21.35 47.00
C ASP A 1085 -39.22 -22.04 45.65
N GLY A 1086 -38.32 -23.04 45.60
CA GLY A 1086 -38.12 -23.93 44.43
C GLY A 1086 -36.86 -23.58 43.61
N VAL A 1087 -35.67 -24.16 43.84
CA VAL A 1087 -35.24 -25.57 43.95
C VAL A 1087 -35.10 -26.26 42.57
N ASP A 1088 -33.84 -26.60 42.28
CA ASP A 1088 -33.27 -27.53 41.30
C ASP A 1088 -33.94 -28.93 41.21
N PRO A 1089 -33.51 -29.87 40.34
CA PRO A 1089 -32.58 -29.81 39.19
C PRO A 1089 -33.15 -30.50 37.91
N ALA A 1090 -32.26 -30.79 36.93
CA ALA A 1090 -32.32 -31.97 36.04
C ALA A 1090 -33.32 -31.90 34.84
N THR A 1091 -33.16 -32.60 33.71
CA THR A 1091 -32.03 -33.37 33.12
C THR A 1091 -32.25 -33.57 31.61
N LEU A 1092 -31.18 -33.96 30.90
CA LEU A 1092 -31.15 -34.74 29.65
C LEU A 1092 -31.57 -34.10 28.30
N ASP A 1093 -30.79 -34.50 27.29
CA ASP A 1093 -31.02 -34.70 25.85
C ASP A 1093 -31.55 -33.57 24.94
N GLY A 1094 -30.78 -33.34 23.86
CA GLY A 1094 -31.00 -32.32 22.81
C GLY A 1094 -29.76 -32.14 21.92
#